data_AF-A0A9P5Y3Q2-F1
#
_entry.id   AF-A0A9P5Y3Q2-F1
#
_cell.length_a   1.000
_cell.length_b   1.000
_cell.length_c   1.000
_cell.angle_alpha   90.00
_cell.angle_beta   90.00
_cell.angle_gamma   90.00
#
_symmetry.space_group_name_H-M   'P 1'
#
loop_
_entity.id
_entity.type
_entity.pdbx_description
1 polymer ?
#
loop_
_entity_poly.entity_id
_entity_poly.type
_entity_poly.pdbx_seq_one_letter_code
_entity_poly.pdbx_strand_id
1 'polypeptide(L)'
;MRPLTEDESKMVFTKLANYIGKNLVHLIDRPDEPYCFRLQKDRVYYVSEASMRLGISVARPNLVSLGTCFGKFSKSGKFKLHITALDYVAQYAKYKVWIKPNGEMPFLYGNHVVKAHLGRITEDTPEHQGVVVFNMKDIPLGFGVTARSTVDTRKLDPTSIIVFHQADVGEYLRDEVVSHHISNDFGRFQWTHVYCTHPPGFEVLSREINDLLSAQRLSFGSLSAIGMVSNPYTSWAALANEDLTVDVVEKLLSSIQDDLWVATACLDRVLDDAEVQQRLLHVGLARTSAAVERGKDVVAFVADHTDASHCHEHQAREISKAEDSFHDTLTAHLRGMPADAQLCSIRTILLERLDRLNTHVEICKVVPHIQKSEEDNEVEEWEDDPWAEGESESYSSKTTNDTNSTMPLPITLSSFLSEKLLSSACLLASLQWFDALRIMFRRHSSLSSSRLIIISNIPEHVHPLNYGGILDIFPNLDSPTTSNHWRSERDWSESPEVQAALTSIISTYTPFPGNPQPFTADELSVWYQNRVDAVILATGFVDTALVTIQHGASQGIPGLDELGEELSLLSRLIYDAPQGLNIVDWTLDRWRTMDPATVMRAYLIHSTPESLSKDISRLVMPYLYVLEARAERTGNPDTQLPIRLLYDYVLSAPLEMAAAIFEASKPTLPVTQRLIRDDEDIARLALACLYGSDSIDQWSNMSRIFECLPAWNISQDEDEDDVDVANTTAVSLGAFVTPSTLKPRCTPTDIFIFFKPLPIASLSRALDILDVHLESGEILSRWSVPAPLRWFLQSNTDMAEQRSWANRMARRAGGLEDQLNSAEDWEWLLEDMLKLSGTGDSGFKGAFGLLKSEEIMRIFFSGLLSSGKFDIARNLLHSPGGKLALNSLEVEEICLSSSREFYDNASSGNYTFGDMKLAYDCLNVPETSERLLREKDFIEATSRISSFNVTSKPGIPISPIEIRLTKDRLSLVSRVLSSNNDAYKHTEVILDLVQKLGFLNDVVAEVKTLAMLADTALQVEDFHRAYELSERMSEAAIKFRSFNPLGADEQVTEVNEVCWVACFQLGRQSEFDDLNKKLLLLGRALELCPAEKLPDVLGAWRRLEKEDIKVREEKLGLHSSATTTFGPPKHPRTIPSNVASSLRTRLQNFHIPSPPLLSTPDAAALASRTFRSVAANFPFSVVHSQPSEADTRTFHSGDMGRPDGEDVSTQATRVFSKGIGWLIGADEGM
;
A
#
# COMPACT_ATOMS: atom_id res chain seq x y z
N MET A 1 20.69 -11.73 17.66
CA MET A 1 21.36 -10.62 16.93
C MET A 1 22.84 -10.57 17.26
N ARG A 2 23.69 -9.95 16.42
CA ARG A 2 25.11 -9.72 16.74
C ARG A 2 25.42 -8.21 16.90
N PRO A 3 26.48 -7.82 17.63
CA PRO A 3 26.98 -6.45 17.59
C PRO A 3 27.56 -6.11 16.20
N LEU A 4 27.60 -4.80 15.90
CA LEU A 4 28.28 -4.30 14.70
C LEU A 4 29.79 -4.41 14.89
N THR A 5 30.51 -4.66 13.79
CA THR A 5 31.97 -4.53 13.79
C THR A 5 32.39 -3.06 13.85
N GLU A 6 33.67 -2.77 14.15
CA GLU A 6 34.16 -1.40 14.18
C GLU A 6 33.96 -0.68 12.83
N ASP A 7 34.24 -1.35 11.72
CA ASP A 7 34.03 -0.80 10.38
C ASP A 7 32.55 -0.55 10.06
N GLU A 8 31.67 -1.49 10.41
CA GLU A 8 30.21 -1.34 10.25
C GLU A 8 29.70 -0.17 11.09
N SER A 9 30.14 -0.06 12.34
CA SER A 9 29.75 1.01 13.25
C SER A 9 30.17 2.37 12.70
N LYS A 10 31.40 2.48 12.17
CA LYS A 10 31.91 3.70 11.53
C LYS A 10 31.06 4.08 10.32
N MET A 11 30.63 3.13 9.50
CA MET A 11 29.76 3.40 8.35
C MET A 11 28.37 3.89 8.75
N VAL A 12 27.73 3.24 9.74
CA VAL A 12 26.43 3.67 10.27
C VAL A 12 26.53 5.07 10.86
N PHE A 13 27.52 5.31 11.72
CA PHE A 13 27.70 6.59 12.39
C PHE A 13 28.09 7.71 11.44
N THR A 14 28.90 7.44 10.41
CA THR A 14 29.21 8.43 9.36
C THR A 14 27.93 8.82 8.60
N LYS A 15 27.07 7.84 8.27
CA LYS A 15 25.81 8.12 7.57
C LYS A 15 24.82 8.89 8.45
N LEU A 16 24.70 8.56 9.73
CA LEU A 16 23.85 9.28 10.68
C LEU A 16 24.37 10.69 10.95
N ALA A 17 25.68 10.85 11.15
CA ALA A 17 26.33 12.14 11.38
C ALA A 17 26.08 13.13 10.23
N ASN A 18 25.82 12.66 9.01
CA ASN A 18 25.40 13.53 7.91
C ASN A 18 24.04 14.22 8.12
N TYR A 19 23.16 13.71 9.01
CA TYR A 19 21.87 14.32 9.31
C TYR A 19 21.85 15.01 10.68
N ILE A 20 22.42 14.38 11.71
CA ILE A 20 22.38 14.88 13.11
C ILE A 20 23.70 15.52 13.58
N GLY A 21 24.78 15.40 12.81
CA GLY A 21 26.08 15.95 13.17
C GLY A 21 26.63 15.37 14.48
N LYS A 22 27.04 16.26 15.39
CA LYS A 22 27.62 15.90 16.69
C LYS A 22 26.57 15.40 17.71
N ASN A 23 25.28 15.56 17.41
CA ASN A 23 24.18 15.16 18.29
C ASN A 23 23.96 13.64 18.34
N LEU A 24 24.76 12.86 17.60
CA LEU A 24 24.75 11.40 17.64
C LEU A 24 24.94 10.83 19.05
N VAL A 25 25.68 11.53 19.93
CA VAL A 25 25.89 11.11 21.32
C VAL A 25 24.55 10.97 22.06
N HIS A 26 23.58 11.84 21.78
CA HIS A 26 22.25 11.79 22.40
C HIS A 26 21.39 10.59 21.98
N LEU A 27 21.76 9.90 20.89
CA LEU A 27 21.11 8.63 20.52
C LEU A 27 21.69 7.45 21.29
N ILE A 28 22.90 7.54 21.84
CA ILE A 28 23.53 6.41 22.55
C ILE A 28 23.37 6.63 24.06
N ASP A 29 23.73 7.83 24.52
CA ASP A 29 23.72 8.23 25.93
C ASP A 29 22.42 8.96 26.24
N ARG A 30 21.34 8.19 26.34
CA ARG A 30 20.03 8.67 26.75
C ARG A 30 19.91 8.69 28.30
N PRO A 31 19.27 9.71 28.89
CA PRO A 31 19.16 9.84 30.36
C PRO A 31 18.25 8.77 30.99
N ASP A 32 17.37 8.18 30.20
CA ASP A 32 16.40 7.16 30.57
C ASP A 32 17.04 5.75 30.62
N GLU A 33 17.56 5.27 29.50
CA GLU A 33 18.21 3.95 29.41
C GLU A 33 19.28 3.98 28.31
N PRO A 34 20.41 3.28 28.44
CA PRO A 34 21.37 3.15 27.34
C PRO A 34 20.77 2.38 26.15
N TYR A 35 21.00 2.89 24.94
CA TYR A 35 20.60 2.22 23.69
C TYR A 35 21.82 1.76 22.90
N CYS A 36 21.63 0.70 22.12
CA CYS A 36 22.68 0.13 21.30
C CYS A 36 22.20 -0.26 19.90
N PHE A 37 23.15 -0.37 18.98
CA PHE A 37 22.90 -0.88 17.62
C PHE A 37 23.23 -2.37 17.53
N ARG A 38 22.37 -3.13 16.86
CA ARG A 38 22.53 -4.57 16.63
C ARG A 38 22.21 -4.93 15.19
N LEU A 39 22.93 -5.92 14.66
CA LEU A 39 22.77 -6.40 13.30
C LEU A 39 22.12 -7.77 13.26
N GLN A 40 21.15 -7.91 12.36
CA GLN A 40 20.51 -9.19 12.02
C GLN A 40 20.03 -9.18 10.56
N LYS A 41 20.33 -10.25 9.82
CA LYS A 41 19.97 -10.40 8.40
C LYS A 41 20.29 -9.12 7.58
N ASP A 42 21.50 -8.58 7.78
CA ASP A 42 22.04 -7.34 7.19
C ASP A 42 21.29 -6.03 7.51
N ARG A 43 20.31 -6.08 8.42
CA ARG A 43 19.58 -4.92 8.94
C ARG A 43 20.13 -4.49 10.29
N VAL A 44 20.22 -3.19 10.49
CA VAL A 44 20.70 -2.56 11.71
C VAL A 44 19.50 -2.05 12.50
N TYR A 45 19.38 -2.50 13.73
CA TYR A 45 18.31 -2.16 14.66
C TYR A 45 18.86 -1.33 15.82
N TYR A 46 18.10 -0.35 16.23
CA TYR A 46 18.30 0.50 17.38
C TYR A 46 17.38 0.04 18.51
N VAL A 47 17.97 -0.40 19.64
CA VAL A 47 17.27 -1.11 20.71
C VAL A 47 17.83 -0.74 22.08
N SER A 48 16.99 -0.75 23.11
CA SER A 48 17.44 -0.54 24.50
C SER A 48 18.28 -1.72 24.99
N GLU A 49 19.23 -1.47 25.88
CA GLU A 49 20.14 -2.52 26.33
C GLU A 49 19.41 -3.62 27.12
N ALA A 50 18.38 -3.30 27.92
CA ALA A 50 17.58 -4.29 28.64
C ALA A 50 16.79 -5.19 27.68
N SER A 51 16.15 -4.60 26.66
CA SER A 51 15.40 -5.36 25.65
C SER A 51 16.31 -6.28 24.84
N MET A 52 17.53 -5.81 24.52
CA MET A 52 18.55 -6.59 23.85
C MET A 52 19.00 -7.80 24.67
N ARG A 53 19.19 -7.64 26.00
CA ARG A 53 19.56 -8.74 26.91
C ARG A 53 18.50 -9.84 26.95
N LEU A 54 17.21 -9.46 27.00
CA LEU A 54 16.10 -10.41 26.93
C LEU A 54 16.04 -11.11 25.56
N GLY A 55 16.29 -10.37 24.47
CA GLY A 55 16.32 -10.92 23.12
C GLY A 55 17.44 -11.91 22.81
N ILE A 56 18.39 -12.13 23.73
CA ILE A 56 19.45 -13.15 23.59
C ILE A 56 18.88 -14.57 23.72
N SER A 57 17.79 -14.77 24.46
CA SER A 57 17.15 -16.08 24.63
C SER A 57 16.47 -16.60 23.36
N VAL A 58 16.18 -15.72 22.39
CA VAL A 58 15.49 -16.06 21.15
C VAL A 58 16.49 -16.50 20.07
N ALA A 59 16.25 -17.67 19.47
CA ALA A 59 17.07 -18.19 18.39
C ALA A 59 17.07 -17.24 17.16
N ARG A 60 18.23 -17.11 16.50
CA ARG A 60 18.41 -16.25 15.31
C ARG A 60 17.40 -16.45 14.17
N PRO A 61 16.96 -17.68 13.81
CA PRO A 61 15.94 -17.86 12.76
C PRO A 61 14.57 -17.35 13.20
N ASN A 62 14.21 -17.49 14.47
CA ASN A 62 12.90 -17.14 15.03
C ASN A 62 12.76 -15.64 15.34
N LEU A 63 13.88 -14.93 15.49
CA LEU A 63 13.87 -13.51 15.77
C LEU A 63 13.59 -12.71 14.47
N VAL A 64 12.43 -12.05 14.38
CA VAL A 64 12.01 -11.29 13.19
C VAL A 64 12.52 -9.84 13.22
N SER A 65 12.22 -9.12 14.30
CA SER A 65 12.61 -7.73 14.54
C SER A 65 12.70 -7.46 16.04
N LEU A 66 13.62 -6.59 16.46
CA LEU A 66 13.73 -6.14 17.85
C LEU A 66 14.16 -4.68 17.88
N GLY A 67 13.30 -3.80 18.41
CA GLY A 67 13.50 -2.35 18.37
C GLY A 67 13.18 -1.75 17.01
N THR A 68 13.81 -0.62 16.68
CA THR A 68 13.56 0.11 15.43
C THR A 68 14.65 -0.16 14.40
N CYS A 69 14.27 -0.61 13.20
CA CYS A 69 15.20 -0.75 12.09
C CYS A 69 15.67 0.64 11.61
N PHE A 70 16.97 0.92 11.65
CA PHE A 70 17.51 2.19 11.13
C PHE A 70 17.90 2.09 9.65
N GLY A 71 18.18 0.89 9.16
CA GLY A 71 18.61 0.70 7.78
C GLY A 71 19.21 -0.67 7.53
N LYS A 72 19.78 -0.85 6.35
CA LYS A 72 20.45 -2.09 5.96
C LYS A 72 21.77 -1.84 5.25
N PHE A 73 22.67 -2.81 5.34
CA PHE A 73 23.86 -2.84 4.50
C PHE A 73 23.51 -3.36 3.10
N SER A 74 23.99 -2.68 2.07
CA SER A 74 23.90 -3.17 0.70
C SER A 74 24.92 -4.30 0.47
N LYS A 75 24.74 -5.09 -0.61
CA LYS A 75 25.74 -6.05 -1.06
C LYS A 75 27.11 -5.42 -1.33
N SER A 76 27.13 -4.11 -1.63
CA SER A 76 28.35 -3.30 -1.81
C SER A 76 28.94 -2.75 -0.51
N GLY A 77 28.42 -3.15 0.66
CA GLY A 77 28.90 -2.75 1.98
C GLY A 77 28.48 -1.34 2.41
N LYS A 78 27.66 -0.62 1.64
CA LYS A 78 27.20 0.73 2.00
C LYS A 78 25.96 0.66 2.89
N PHE A 79 25.90 1.52 3.92
CA PHE A 79 24.72 1.61 4.77
C PHE A 79 23.63 2.51 4.14
N LYS A 80 22.46 1.93 3.86
CA LYS A 80 21.26 2.66 3.41
C LYS A 80 20.34 2.90 4.61
N LEU A 81 20.11 4.18 4.91
CA LEU A 81 19.18 4.61 5.96
C LEU A 81 17.74 4.37 5.48
N HIS A 82 16.89 3.82 6.34
CA HIS A 82 15.48 3.57 6.06
C HIS A 82 14.60 4.67 6.69
N ILE A 83 13.40 4.85 6.15
CA ILE A 83 12.44 5.84 6.66
C ILE A 83 12.02 5.61 8.12
N THR A 84 12.07 4.36 8.60
CA THR A 84 11.79 3.98 9.98
C THR A 84 12.71 4.64 11.02
N ALA A 85 13.86 5.19 10.60
CA ALA A 85 14.74 5.96 11.48
C ALA A 85 14.28 7.41 11.71
N LEU A 86 13.27 7.88 10.97
CA LEU A 86 12.89 9.30 10.89
C LEU A 86 12.56 9.90 12.25
N ASP A 87 11.78 9.22 13.09
CA ASP A 87 11.33 9.76 14.38
C ASP A 87 12.50 10.07 15.33
N TYR A 88 13.55 9.25 15.30
CA TYR A 88 14.74 9.44 16.12
C TYR A 88 15.70 10.46 15.51
N VAL A 89 15.88 10.43 14.18
CA VAL A 89 16.81 11.32 13.48
C VAL A 89 16.26 12.76 13.42
N ALA A 90 14.94 12.93 13.23
CA ALA A 90 14.27 14.22 13.12
C ALA A 90 14.39 15.09 14.39
N GLN A 91 14.41 14.46 15.57
CA GLN A 91 14.58 15.13 16.87
C GLN A 91 15.92 15.86 16.96
N TYR A 92 16.98 15.25 16.44
CA TYR A 92 18.35 15.75 16.55
C TYR A 92 18.91 16.32 15.24
N ALA A 93 18.08 16.39 14.20
CA ALA A 93 18.49 16.84 12.86
C ALA A 93 19.00 18.28 12.89
N LYS A 94 20.24 18.48 12.40
CA LYS A 94 20.89 19.79 12.35
C LYS A 94 20.30 20.66 11.25
N TYR A 95 20.06 20.07 10.08
CA TYR A 95 19.56 20.77 8.90
C TYR A 95 18.17 20.25 8.51
N LYS A 96 17.21 21.17 8.47
CA LYS A 96 15.79 20.90 8.22
C LYS A 96 15.27 21.73 7.03
N VAL A 97 14.37 21.14 6.26
CA VAL A 97 13.67 21.76 5.13
C VAL A 97 12.17 21.59 5.33
N TRP A 98 11.40 22.68 5.20
CA TRP A 98 9.95 22.67 5.27
C TRP A 98 9.36 22.85 3.88
N ILE A 99 8.45 21.96 3.49
CA ILE A 99 7.75 22.02 2.20
C ILE A 99 6.32 22.52 2.36
N LYS A 100 5.86 23.27 1.36
CA LYS A 100 4.48 23.77 1.27
C LYS A 100 3.49 22.62 1.00
N PRO A 101 2.20 22.77 1.34
CA PRO A 101 1.19 21.72 1.10
C PRO A 101 1.13 21.23 -0.35
N ASN A 102 1.34 22.14 -1.31
CA ASN A 102 1.35 21.88 -2.74
C ASN A 102 2.45 20.89 -3.15
N GLY A 103 3.55 20.86 -2.38
CA GLY A 103 4.71 20.00 -2.62
C GLY A 103 4.77 18.77 -1.72
N GLU A 104 3.83 18.61 -0.79
CA GLU A 104 3.77 17.49 0.16
C GLU A 104 3.45 16.18 -0.55
N MET A 105 2.35 16.14 -1.31
CA MET A 105 1.98 14.95 -2.10
C MET A 105 3.05 14.54 -3.11
N PRO A 106 3.63 15.45 -3.94
CA PRO A 106 4.72 15.08 -4.83
C PRO A 106 5.91 14.43 -4.12
N PHE A 107 6.34 14.96 -2.98
CA PHE A 107 7.44 14.41 -2.20
C PHE A 107 7.11 13.03 -1.61
N LEU A 108 5.88 12.88 -1.10
CA LEU A 108 5.35 11.61 -0.60
C LEU A 108 5.11 10.57 -1.70
N TYR A 109 5.26 10.91 -2.98
CA TYR A 109 5.29 9.95 -4.09
C TYR A 109 6.71 9.64 -4.59
N GLY A 110 7.74 10.03 -3.82
CA GLY A 110 9.14 9.79 -4.16
C GLY A 110 9.77 10.84 -5.10
N ASN A 111 9.09 11.95 -5.38
CA ASN A 111 9.66 13.02 -6.21
C ASN A 111 10.61 13.92 -5.42
N HIS A 112 11.52 14.57 -6.14
CA HIS A 112 12.41 15.59 -5.58
C HIS A 112 11.67 16.88 -5.20
N VAL A 113 12.20 17.63 -4.25
CA VAL A 113 11.63 18.93 -3.84
C VAL A 113 12.15 20.01 -4.78
N VAL A 114 11.24 20.67 -5.50
CA VAL A 114 11.54 21.84 -6.34
C VAL A 114 11.39 23.16 -5.59
N LYS A 115 11.93 24.24 -6.15
CA LYS A 115 11.89 25.58 -5.54
C LYS A 115 10.50 26.13 -5.28
N ALA A 116 9.53 25.83 -6.13
CA ALA A 116 8.14 26.21 -5.92
C ALA A 116 7.57 25.62 -4.62
N HIS A 117 8.02 24.42 -4.25
CA HIS A 117 7.55 23.65 -3.09
C HIS A 117 8.26 24.03 -1.78
N LEU A 118 9.36 24.77 -1.83
CA LEU A 118 10.11 25.16 -0.64
C LEU A 118 9.33 26.21 0.18
N GLY A 119 9.05 25.90 1.44
CA GLY A 119 8.53 26.83 2.44
C GLY A 119 9.66 27.51 3.22
N ARG A 120 10.47 26.74 3.93
CA ARG A 120 11.60 27.21 4.76
C ARG A 120 12.78 26.26 4.64
N ILE A 121 14.01 26.76 4.74
CA ILE A 121 15.23 25.95 4.85
C ILE A 121 16.07 26.50 6.00
N THR A 122 16.74 25.62 6.73
CA THR A 122 17.68 26.00 7.80
C THR A 122 18.84 26.79 7.20
N GLU A 123 19.24 27.89 7.84
CA GLU A 123 20.35 28.72 7.36
C GLU A 123 21.69 27.95 7.37
N ASP A 124 22.64 28.38 6.56
CA ASP A 124 23.97 27.75 6.41
C ASP A 124 23.95 26.24 6.11
N THR A 125 22.92 25.75 5.42
CA THR A 125 22.90 24.38 4.89
C THR A 125 23.82 24.30 3.65
N PRO A 126 24.89 23.49 3.68
CA PRO A 126 25.78 23.34 2.54
C PRO A 126 25.13 22.51 1.41
N GLU A 127 25.77 22.53 0.24
CA GLU A 127 25.38 21.66 -0.88
C GLU A 127 25.74 20.19 -0.57
N HIS A 128 24.90 19.26 -1.06
CA HIS A 128 25.04 17.82 -0.84
C HIS A 128 25.00 17.38 0.64
N GLN A 129 24.34 18.16 1.48
CA GLN A 129 24.15 17.86 2.89
C GLN A 129 22.86 17.05 3.13
N GLY A 130 22.91 16.07 4.03
CA GLY A 130 21.72 15.37 4.50
C GLY A 130 20.79 16.30 5.28
N VAL A 131 19.53 16.38 4.85
CA VAL A 131 18.48 17.20 5.48
C VAL A 131 17.27 16.34 5.80
N VAL A 132 16.56 16.71 6.88
CA VAL A 132 15.25 16.13 7.20
C VAL A 132 14.17 17.05 6.65
N VAL A 133 13.23 16.48 5.91
CA VAL A 133 12.12 17.18 5.28
C VAL A 133 10.91 17.15 6.22
N PHE A 134 10.29 18.31 6.42
CA PHE A 134 9.10 18.53 7.25
C PHE A 134 7.99 19.16 6.41
N ASN A 135 6.74 18.97 6.79
CA ASN A 135 5.66 19.84 6.30
C ASN A 135 5.61 21.15 7.10
N MET A 136 4.75 22.08 6.67
CA MET A 136 4.58 23.38 7.36
C MET A 136 4.02 23.27 8.79
N LYS A 137 3.60 22.08 9.24
CA LYS A 137 3.10 21.81 10.61
C LYS A 137 4.16 21.16 11.51
N ASP A 138 5.44 21.19 11.12
CA ASP A 138 6.55 20.55 11.84
C ASP A 138 6.42 19.01 11.96
N ILE A 139 5.68 18.37 11.05
CA ILE A 139 5.62 16.90 10.96
C ILE A 139 6.73 16.42 10.02
N PRO A 140 7.61 15.50 10.45
CA PRO A 140 8.68 14.98 9.61
C PRO A 140 8.10 14.07 8.52
N LEU A 141 8.52 14.29 7.28
CA LEU A 141 8.05 13.56 6.09
C LEU A 141 9.10 12.61 5.52
N GLY A 142 10.39 12.88 5.72
CA GLY A 142 11.44 12.02 5.18
C GLY A 142 12.84 12.60 5.18
N PHE A 143 13.73 11.91 4.47
CA PHE A 143 15.13 12.28 4.29
C PHE A 143 15.37 12.81 2.88
N GLY A 144 16.26 13.79 2.78
CA GLY A 144 16.72 14.31 1.51
C GLY A 144 18.17 14.76 1.57
N VAL A 145 18.73 15.10 0.41
CA VAL A 145 20.06 15.68 0.27
C VAL A 145 19.94 16.98 -0.50
N THR A 146 20.54 18.06 0.00
CA THR A 146 20.49 19.36 -0.69
C THR A 146 21.19 19.30 -2.04
N ALA A 147 20.53 19.81 -3.07
CA ALA A 147 21.07 19.96 -4.41
C ALA A 147 21.94 21.21 -4.53
N ARG A 148 21.69 22.25 -3.72
CA ARG A 148 22.43 23.52 -3.67
C ARG A 148 22.51 24.05 -2.25
N SER A 149 23.43 24.98 -2.01
CA SER A 149 23.54 25.69 -0.73
C SER A 149 22.30 26.56 -0.46
N THR A 150 22.08 26.98 0.80
CA THR A 150 20.98 27.90 1.15
C THR A 150 21.02 29.22 0.39
N VAL A 151 22.23 29.75 0.17
CA VAL A 151 22.45 31.03 -0.51
C VAL A 151 22.07 30.92 -1.98
N ASP A 152 22.48 29.83 -2.63
CA ASP A 152 22.21 29.61 -4.05
C ASP A 152 20.75 29.22 -4.29
N THR A 153 20.15 28.47 -3.36
CA THR A 153 18.73 28.09 -3.39
C THR A 153 17.80 29.29 -3.50
N ARG A 154 18.19 30.48 -3.05
CA ARG A 154 17.38 31.71 -3.18
C ARG A 154 17.35 32.26 -4.62
N LYS A 155 18.33 31.93 -5.46
CA LYS A 155 18.50 32.48 -6.82
C LYS A 155 17.99 31.55 -7.93
N LEU A 156 17.56 30.34 -7.58
CA LEU A 156 17.12 29.33 -8.55
C LEU A 156 15.69 29.57 -9.05
N ASP A 157 15.43 29.11 -10.27
CA ASP A 157 14.08 29.10 -10.86
C ASP A 157 13.11 28.21 -10.08
N PRO A 158 11.79 28.51 -10.07
CA PRO A 158 10.78 27.74 -9.34
C PRO A 158 10.74 26.24 -9.64
N THR A 159 11.14 25.82 -10.83
CA THR A 159 11.18 24.41 -11.27
C THR A 159 12.47 23.69 -10.90
N SER A 160 13.49 24.42 -10.43
CA SER A 160 14.79 23.84 -10.07
C SER A 160 14.70 22.96 -8.82
N ILE A 161 15.42 21.85 -8.83
CA ILE A 161 15.50 20.91 -7.70
C ILE A 161 16.37 21.54 -6.59
N ILE A 162 15.87 21.46 -5.36
CA ILE A 162 16.57 21.95 -4.15
C ILE A 162 16.97 20.79 -3.26
N VAL A 163 16.13 19.76 -3.16
CA VAL A 163 16.40 18.59 -2.34
C VAL A 163 16.18 17.34 -3.18
N PHE A 164 17.24 16.57 -3.34
CA PHE A 164 17.16 15.21 -3.84
C PHE A 164 16.48 14.34 -2.79
N HIS A 165 15.40 13.71 -3.18
CA HIS A 165 14.70 12.71 -2.37
C HIS A 165 15.65 11.55 -2.01
N GLN A 166 15.53 11.02 -0.79
CA GLN A 166 16.25 9.81 -0.36
C GLN A 166 15.31 8.74 0.19
N ALA A 167 14.36 9.14 1.05
CA ALA A 167 13.30 8.28 1.57
C ALA A 167 12.16 9.16 2.11
N ASP A 168 10.92 8.70 2.02
CA ASP A 168 9.73 9.40 2.51
C ASP A 168 8.73 8.46 3.18
N VAL A 169 7.88 8.99 4.05
CA VAL A 169 6.87 8.19 4.78
C VAL A 169 5.81 7.56 3.87
N GLY A 170 5.66 8.03 2.63
CA GLY A 170 4.81 7.37 1.63
C GLY A 170 5.36 6.01 1.19
N GLU A 171 6.63 5.69 1.48
CA GLU A 171 7.19 4.35 1.27
C GLU A 171 6.40 3.28 2.05
N TYR A 172 5.82 3.60 3.21
CA TYR A 172 5.00 2.65 3.96
C TYR A 172 3.82 2.13 3.14
N LEU A 173 3.18 2.99 2.34
CA LEU A 173 2.04 2.62 1.50
C LEU A 173 2.46 1.99 0.16
N ARG A 174 3.65 2.32 -0.35
CA ARG A 174 4.15 1.77 -1.63
C ARG A 174 4.77 0.39 -1.47
N ASP A 175 5.48 0.15 -0.37
CA ASP A 175 6.17 -1.11 -0.10
C ASP A 175 5.25 -2.14 0.61
N GLU A 176 3.99 -1.80 0.89
CA GLU A 176 2.96 -2.73 1.39
C GLU A 176 2.78 -3.94 0.46
N VAL A 177 2.94 -3.78 -0.86
CA VAL A 177 2.80 -4.86 -1.86
C VAL A 177 3.96 -5.88 -1.81
N VAL A 178 5.14 -5.48 -1.34
CA VAL A 178 6.32 -6.38 -1.23
C VAL A 178 6.47 -6.97 0.18
N SER A 179 5.65 -6.53 1.13
CA SER A 179 5.74 -6.87 2.55
C SER A 179 4.69 -7.89 3.03
N HIS A 180 4.08 -8.66 2.12
CA HIS A 180 3.20 -9.80 2.43
C HIS A 180 3.91 -10.98 3.14
N HIS A 181 5.14 -10.81 3.63
CA HIS A 181 5.86 -11.81 4.42
C HIS A 181 6.23 -11.35 5.84
N ILE A 182 5.92 -10.11 6.26
CA ILE A 182 6.35 -9.60 7.59
C ILE A 182 5.26 -8.83 8.36
N SER A 183 4.14 -8.46 7.73
CA SER A 183 3.16 -7.53 8.33
C SER A 183 1.97 -8.15 9.09
N ASN A 184 2.06 -9.39 9.59
CA ASN A 184 0.95 -10.00 10.36
C ASN A 184 1.04 -9.87 11.88
N ASP A 185 2.16 -9.42 12.46
CA ASP A 185 2.37 -9.60 13.92
C ASP A 185 2.27 -8.32 14.78
N PHE A 186 1.78 -7.19 14.24
CA PHE A 186 1.68 -5.95 15.05
C PHE A 186 0.32 -5.28 14.96
N GLY A 187 -0.71 -5.97 15.48
CA GLY A 187 -1.97 -5.37 15.89
C GLY A 187 -2.08 -5.30 17.42
N ARG A 188 -2.20 -4.08 17.96
CA ARG A 188 -2.58 -3.73 19.35
C ARG A 188 -1.65 -4.18 20.50
N PHE A 189 -0.66 -3.34 20.80
CA PHE A 189 -0.28 -3.08 22.20
C PHE A 189 -0.81 -1.70 22.61
N GLN A 190 -1.97 -1.70 23.26
CA GLN A 190 -2.45 -0.56 24.01
C GLN A 190 -1.60 -0.48 25.28
N TRP A 191 -0.78 0.56 25.42
CA TRP A 191 -0.06 0.84 26.66
C TRP A 191 -1.07 1.17 27.75
N THR A 192 -1.52 0.16 28.49
CA THR A 192 -2.11 0.36 29.82
C THR A 192 -0.98 0.33 30.83
N HIS A 193 -0.68 1.50 31.39
CA HIS A 193 -0.02 1.59 32.69
C HIS A 193 -0.90 0.84 33.71
N VAL A 194 -0.60 -0.44 33.94
CA VAL A 194 -1.13 -1.15 35.09
C VAL A 194 -0.33 -0.65 36.29
N TYR A 195 -0.92 0.31 37.00
CA TYR A 195 -0.64 0.47 38.41
C TYR A 195 -0.93 -0.88 39.06
N CYS A 196 0.11 -1.62 39.44
CA CYS A 196 -0.02 -2.66 40.47
C CYS A 196 -0.35 -1.93 41.77
N THR A 197 -1.62 -1.58 41.95
CA THR A 197 -2.17 -1.26 43.25
C THR A 197 -2.15 -2.56 44.05
N HIS A 198 -1.13 -2.73 44.88
CA HIS A 198 -1.23 -3.62 46.02
C HIS A 198 -2.54 -3.29 46.77
N PRO A 199 -3.47 -4.23 46.97
CA PRO A 199 -4.53 -4.01 47.93
C PRO A 199 -3.89 -3.91 49.32
N PRO A 200 -4.13 -2.81 50.07
CA PRO A 200 -3.58 -2.63 51.40
C PRO A 200 -4.37 -3.51 52.37
N GLY A 201 -3.70 -4.38 53.10
CA GLY A 201 -4.40 -5.24 54.08
C GLY A 201 -3.59 -6.43 54.56
N PHE A 202 -2.30 -6.24 54.82
CA PHE A 202 -1.48 -7.22 55.53
C PHE A 202 -0.57 -6.50 56.51
N GLU A 203 -1.19 -5.80 57.45
CA GLU A 203 -0.60 -5.32 58.69
C GLU A 203 -1.80 -4.88 59.55
N VAL A 204 -1.71 -5.07 60.87
CA VAL A 204 -2.81 -4.99 61.86
C VAL A 204 -3.55 -6.32 62.03
N LEU A 205 -2.91 -7.23 62.76
CA LEU A 205 -3.49 -8.15 63.77
C LEU A 205 -2.41 -9.03 64.45
N SER A 206 -1.13 -8.68 64.30
CA SER A 206 -0.01 -9.27 65.06
C SER A 206 0.54 -8.35 66.17
N ARG A 207 -0.14 -7.22 66.45
CA ARG A 207 0.28 -6.22 67.46
C ARG A 207 -0.58 -6.16 68.73
N GLU A 208 -1.83 -6.59 68.72
CA GLU A 208 -2.68 -6.51 69.94
C GLU A 208 -2.68 -7.77 70.82
N ILE A 209 -2.03 -8.86 70.40
CA ILE A 209 -1.81 -10.05 71.26
C ILE A 209 -0.40 -10.04 71.88
N ASN A 210 0.56 -9.35 71.25
CA ASN A 210 1.91 -9.15 71.80
C ASN A 210 1.99 -8.06 72.88
N ASP A 211 0.98 -7.18 72.99
CA ASP A 211 0.92 -6.11 74.00
C ASP A 211 0.22 -6.49 75.31
N LEU A 212 -0.37 -7.68 75.40
CA LEU A 212 -0.92 -8.23 76.66
C LEU A 212 -0.04 -9.31 77.31
N LEU A 213 0.94 -9.86 76.58
CA LEU A 213 1.91 -10.84 77.10
C LEU A 213 3.29 -10.25 77.41
N SER A 214 3.50 -8.97 77.14
CA SER A 214 4.73 -8.22 77.46
C SER A 214 4.73 -7.61 78.88
N ALA A 215 3.67 -7.79 79.67
CA ALA A 215 3.55 -7.25 81.02
C ALA A 215 3.67 -8.32 82.13
N GLN A 216 4.70 -9.16 82.10
CA GLN A 216 5.24 -9.86 83.28
C GLN A 216 6.59 -10.54 82.97
N ARG A 217 7.59 -9.75 82.57
CA ARG A 217 9.00 -10.13 82.64
C ARG A 217 9.75 -9.12 83.50
N LEU A 218 9.95 -9.43 84.78
CA LEU A 218 11.00 -8.82 85.61
C LEU A 218 11.62 -9.84 86.58
N SER A 219 12.94 -10.02 86.41
CA SER A 219 13.94 -10.62 87.32
C SER A 219 13.75 -12.10 87.70
N PHE A 220 14.71 -13.00 87.50
CA PHE A 220 16.07 -12.96 88.04
C PHE A 220 17.10 -13.64 87.11
N GLY A 221 18.34 -13.15 87.18
CA GLY A 221 19.45 -13.53 86.30
C GLY A 221 20.16 -14.84 86.63
N SER A 222 21.01 -15.21 85.66
CA SER A 222 22.20 -16.08 85.70
C SER A 222 22.57 -16.72 87.05
N LEU A 223 22.64 -18.06 87.06
CA LEU A 223 23.71 -18.82 87.70
C LEU A 223 23.79 -20.25 87.13
N SER A 224 25.03 -20.71 87.00
CA SER A 224 25.50 -21.97 86.43
C SER A 224 25.05 -23.24 87.17
N ALA A 225 24.92 -24.32 86.38
CA ALA A 225 25.15 -25.75 86.69
C ALA A 225 24.96 -26.25 88.13
N ILE A 226 24.04 -27.21 88.33
CA ILE A 226 24.19 -28.50 89.03
C ILE A 226 22.81 -29.18 89.04
N GLY A 227 22.78 -30.49 88.77
CA GLY A 227 21.56 -31.25 88.54
C GLY A 227 20.55 -31.17 89.69
N MET A 228 19.30 -30.87 89.33
CA MET A 228 18.09 -31.16 90.11
C MET A 228 16.91 -31.33 89.16
N VAL A 229 16.03 -32.25 89.53
CA VAL A 229 14.77 -32.66 88.87
C VAL A 229 14.14 -31.55 88.05
N SER A 230 14.12 -31.71 86.72
CA SER A 230 13.61 -30.74 85.78
C SER A 230 12.10 -30.58 85.96
N ASN A 231 11.67 -29.37 86.31
CA ASN A 231 10.26 -29.01 86.40
C ASN A 231 9.58 -29.29 85.02
N PRO A 232 8.48 -30.07 84.96
CA PRO A 232 7.85 -30.45 83.69
C PRO A 232 7.38 -29.23 82.88
N TYR A 233 6.96 -28.14 83.53
CA TYR A 233 6.55 -26.89 82.87
C TYR A 233 7.69 -26.23 82.08
N THR A 234 8.89 -26.14 82.65
CA THR A 234 10.07 -25.57 81.97
C THR A 234 10.66 -26.51 80.93
N SER A 235 10.53 -27.82 81.16
CA SER A 235 10.97 -28.85 80.21
C SER A 235 10.12 -28.81 78.94
N TRP A 236 8.81 -28.61 79.08
CA TRP A 236 7.91 -28.41 77.95
C TRP A 236 8.29 -27.18 77.14
N ALA A 237 8.49 -26.02 77.77
CA ALA A 237 8.82 -24.77 77.07
C ALA A 237 10.19 -24.77 76.36
N ALA A 238 11.14 -25.61 76.81
CA ALA A 238 12.48 -25.71 76.22
C ALA A 238 12.57 -26.67 75.02
N LEU A 239 11.55 -27.50 74.78
CA LEU A 239 11.51 -28.44 73.65
C LEU A 239 11.26 -27.73 72.32
N ALA A 240 12.07 -28.06 71.31
CA ALA A 240 11.80 -27.68 69.93
C ALA A 240 10.68 -28.56 69.34
N ASN A 241 9.98 -28.04 68.33
CA ASN A 241 8.87 -28.76 67.66
C ASN A 241 9.34 -30.05 66.95
N GLU A 242 10.60 -30.13 66.53
CA GLU A 242 11.19 -31.29 65.83
C GLU A 242 11.53 -32.46 66.77
N ASP A 243 11.73 -32.20 68.07
CA ASP A 243 12.11 -33.21 69.07
C ASP A 243 10.88 -33.85 69.76
N LEU A 244 9.68 -33.52 69.28
CA LEU A 244 8.42 -33.80 69.94
C LEU A 244 7.84 -35.12 69.41
N THR A 245 7.88 -36.18 70.22
CA THR A 245 7.33 -37.51 69.87
C THR A 245 6.10 -37.85 70.73
N VAL A 246 5.28 -38.78 70.26
CA VAL A 246 4.07 -39.26 70.96
C VAL A 246 4.35 -39.63 72.43
N ASP A 247 5.47 -40.32 72.68
CA ASP A 247 5.89 -40.74 74.02
C ASP A 247 6.27 -39.56 74.92
N VAL A 248 6.88 -38.52 74.35
CA VAL A 248 7.32 -37.32 75.08
C VAL A 248 6.11 -36.47 75.48
N VAL A 249 5.13 -36.33 74.58
CA VAL A 249 3.84 -35.67 74.86
C VAL A 249 3.17 -36.32 76.07
N GLU A 250 3.05 -37.64 76.06
CA GLU A 250 2.33 -38.37 77.10
C GLU A 250 3.05 -38.35 78.44
N LYS A 251 4.37 -38.55 78.46
CA LYS A 251 5.15 -38.55 79.71
C LYS A 251 5.23 -37.17 80.36
N LEU A 252 5.39 -36.10 79.58
CA LEU A 252 5.52 -34.75 80.14
C LEU A 252 4.17 -34.15 80.55
N LEU A 253 3.14 -34.24 79.70
CA LEU A 253 1.84 -33.62 79.99
C LEU A 253 1.00 -34.42 81.01
N SER A 254 1.23 -35.72 81.19
CA SER A 254 0.58 -36.50 82.27
C SER A 254 1.08 -36.11 83.66
N SER A 255 2.33 -35.64 83.77
CA SER A 255 2.95 -35.23 85.04
C SER A 255 2.43 -33.88 85.59
N ILE A 256 1.71 -33.12 84.76
CA ILE A 256 1.17 -31.79 85.08
C ILE A 256 -0.28 -31.92 85.54
N GLN A 257 -0.63 -31.24 86.65
CA GLN A 257 -1.97 -31.28 87.25
C GLN A 257 -2.89 -30.14 86.81
N ASP A 258 -2.36 -29.04 86.28
CA ASP A 258 -3.15 -27.91 85.83
C ASP A 258 -3.77 -28.19 84.45
N ASP A 259 -5.06 -28.54 84.43
CA ASP A 259 -5.78 -28.89 83.21
C ASP A 259 -5.89 -27.70 82.22
N LEU A 260 -5.97 -26.46 82.71
CA LEU A 260 -6.01 -25.25 81.86
C LEU A 260 -4.65 -24.99 81.21
N TRP A 261 -3.57 -25.13 81.97
CA TRP A 261 -2.22 -25.02 81.43
C TRP A 261 -1.93 -26.12 80.39
N VAL A 262 -2.33 -27.37 80.66
CA VAL A 262 -2.12 -28.47 79.69
C VAL A 262 -2.97 -28.27 78.44
N ALA A 263 -4.23 -27.86 78.57
CA ALA A 263 -5.10 -27.59 77.42
C ALA A 263 -4.58 -26.41 76.57
N THR A 264 -4.08 -25.34 77.20
CA THR A 264 -3.45 -24.21 76.48
C THR A 264 -2.13 -24.61 75.83
N ALA A 265 -1.31 -25.42 76.48
CA ALA A 265 -0.07 -25.97 75.91
C ALA A 265 -0.33 -26.87 74.67
N CYS A 266 -1.40 -27.67 74.70
CA CYS A 266 -1.87 -28.45 73.56
C CYS A 266 -2.45 -27.58 72.44
N LEU A 267 -3.00 -26.40 72.77
CA LEU A 267 -3.52 -25.45 71.80
C LEU A 267 -2.40 -24.61 71.13
N ASP A 268 -1.36 -24.27 71.88
CA ASP A 268 -0.25 -23.41 71.43
C ASP A 268 0.65 -24.10 70.40
N ARG A 269 0.94 -25.40 70.59
CA ARG A 269 1.77 -26.18 69.66
C ARG A 269 0.98 -26.75 68.49
N VAL A 270 1.39 -26.38 67.28
CA VAL A 270 0.88 -26.94 66.01
C VAL A 270 2.07 -27.56 65.26
N LEU A 271 1.98 -28.85 64.96
CA LEU A 271 3.05 -29.64 64.34
C LEU A 271 2.63 -30.17 62.97
N ASP A 272 3.63 -30.46 62.13
CA ASP A 272 3.41 -31.07 60.81
C ASP A 272 3.30 -32.60 60.84
N ASP A 273 3.71 -33.23 61.95
CA ASP A 273 3.54 -34.66 62.18
C ASP A 273 2.09 -34.96 62.62
N ALA A 274 1.35 -35.67 61.76
CA ALA A 274 -0.05 -36.01 61.99
C ALA A 274 -0.27 -36.89 63.22
N GLU A 275 0.63 -37.83 63.53
CA GLU A 275 0.48 -38.75 64.67
C GLU A 275 0.72 -38.02 66.00
N VAL A 276 1.76 -37.18 66.04
CA VAL A 276 2.07 -36.37 67.23
C VAL A 276 1.01 -35.30 67.44
N GLN A 277 0.55 -34.63 66.38
CA GLN A 277 -0.52 -33.64 66.45
C GLN A 277 -1.85 -34.28 66.89
N GLN A 278 -2.19 -35.48 66.41
CA GLN A 278 -3.37 -36.22 66.86
C GLN A 278 -3.30 -36.52 68.35
N ARG A 279 -2.13 -36.95 68.86
CA ARG A 279 -1.95 -37.22 70.28
C ARG A 279 -2.09 -35.96 71.12
N LEU A 280 -1.52 -34.83 70.70
CA LEU A 280 -1.65 -33.54 71.38
C LEU A 280 -3.10 -33.10 71.52
N LEU A 281 -3.88 -33.20 70.43
CA LEU A 281 -5.30 -32.85 70.44
C LEU A 281 -6.10 -33.77 71.38
N HIS A 282 -5.86 -35.09 71.36
CA HIS A 282 -6.55 -36.01 72.27
C HIS A 282 -6.21 -35.76 73.75
N VAL A 283 -4.94 -35.44 74.07
CA VAL A 283 -4.55 -35.10 75.45
C VAL A 283 -5.25 -33.81 75.90
N GLY A 284 -5.31 -32.78 75.06
CA GLY A 284 -6.06 -31.55 75.36
C GLY A 284 -7.56 -31.78 75.53
N LEU A 285 -8.17 -32.62 74.67
CA LEU A 285 -9.58 -32.98 74.76
C LEU A 285 -9.90 -33.81 76.02
N ALA A 286 -9.00 -34.69 76.44
CA ALA A 286 -9.15 -35.44 77.69
C ALA A 286 -9.11 -34.50 78.90
N ARG A 287 -8.23 -33.50 78.90
CA ARG A 287 -8.07 -32.52 79.99
C ARG A 287 -9.22 -31.51 80.07
N THR A 288 -9.87 -31.22 78.95
CA THR A 288 -11.07 -30.34 78.93
C THR A 288 -12.36 -31.05 79.32
N SER A 289 -12.39 -32.39 79.38
CA SER A 289 -13.61 -33.16 79.64
C SER A 289 -14.25 -32.86 81.00
N ALA A 290 -13.45 -32.68 82.06
CA ALA A 290 -13.95 -32.41 83.39
C ALA A 290 -14.70 -31.06 83.50
N ALA A 291 -14.29 -30.05 82.71
CA ALA A 291 -14.99 -28.76 82.64
C ALA A 291 -16.35 -28.88 81.94
N VAL A 292 -16.43 -29.70 80.88
CA VAL A 292 -17.68 -29.99 80.19
C VAL A 292 -18.66 -30.74 81.08
N GLU A 293 -18.19 -31.77 81.80
CA GLU A 293 -19.06 -32.52 82.72
C GLU A 293 -19.55 -31.64 83.87
N ARG A 294 -18.71 -30.76 84.45
CA ARG A 294 -19.15 -29.75 85.42
C ARG A 294 -20.21 -28.79 84.84
N GLY A 295 -20.02 -28.34 83.60
CA GLY A 295 -20.97 -27.47 82.92
C GLY A 295 -22.31 -28.17 82.66
N LYS A 296 -22.28 -29.44 82.25
CA LYS A 296 -23.47 -30.29 82.10
C LYS A 296 -24.14 -30.58 83.44
N ASP A 297 -23.38 -30.81 84.50
CA ASP A 297 -23.90 -31.07 85.85
C ASP A 297 -24.62 -29.84 86.42
N VAL A 298 -24.11 -28.63 86.17
CA VAL A 298 -24.78 -27.37 86.56
C VAL A 298 -26.10 -27.20 85.82
N VAL A 299 -26.10 -27.51 84.53
CA VAL A 299 -27.30 -27.51 83.70
C VAL A 299 -28.32 -28.58 84.17
N ALA A 300 -27.86 -29.79 84.46
CA ALA A 300 -28.68 -30.91 84.94
C ALA A 300 -29.23 -30.65 86.35
N PHE A 301 -28.44 -30.02 87.23
CA PHE A 301 -28.87 -29.63 88.58
C PHE A 301 -30.03 -28.63 88.53
N VAL A 302 -30.04 -27.70 87.56
CA VAL A 302 -31.15 -26.76 87.37
C VAL A 302 -32.39 -27.48 86.82
N ALA A 303 -32.20 -28.42 85.88
CA ALA A 303 -33.29 -29.23 85.33
C ALA A 303 -33.99 -30.10 86.40
N ASP A 304 -33.23 -30.71 87.32
CA ASP A 304 -33.78 -31.53 88.43
C ASP A 304 -34.52 -30.70 89.49
N HIS A 305 -34.15 -29.42 89.70
CA HIS A 305 -34.82 -28.55 90.68
C HIS A 305 -36.09 -27.88 90.13
N THR A 306 -36.28 -27.85 88.81
CA THR A 306 -37.53 -27.39 88.19
C THR A 306 -38.63 -28.46 88.19
N ASP A 307 -38.29 -29.74 88.35
CA ASP A 307 -39.25 -30.87 88.29
C ASP A 307 -39.96 -31.19 89.62
N ALA A 308 -39.64 -30.51 90.73
CA ALA A 308 -40.20 -30.80 92.06
C ALA A 308 -41.44 -29.96 92.47
N SER A 309 -42.05 -29.15 91.59
CA SER A 309 -43.30 -28.44 91.90
C SER A 309 -44.40 -28.57 90.83
N HIS A 310 -45.28 -29.56 91.04
CA HIS A 310 -46.70 -29.66 90.62
C HIS A 310 -47.16 -29.33 89.18
N CYS A 311 -47.57 -30.40 88.48
CA CYS A 311 -48.88 -30.63 87.82
C CYS A 311 -49.52 -29.59 86.86
N HIS A 312 -49.50 -29.93 85.56
CA HIS A 312 -50.46 -29.70 84.45
C HIS A 312 -50.81 -28.26 83.95
N GLU A 313 -50.60 -28.12 82.62
CA GLU A 313 -51.20 -27.19 81.63
C GLU A 313 -50.73 -25.73 81.56
N HIS A 314 -49.59 -25.45 80.88
CA HIS A 314 -49.35 -24.26 80.02
C HIS A 314 -48.03 -24.36 79.21
N GLN A 315 -48.03 -25.07 78.07
CA GLN A 315 -46.82 -25.62 77.44
C GLN A 315 -46.16 -24.80 76.29
N ALA A 316 -46.18 -23.46 76.33
CA ALA A 316 -45.49 -22.65 75.29
C ALA A 316 -44.86 -21.33 75.77
N ARG A 317 -45.33 -20.75 76.88
CA ARG A 317 -44.72 -19.55 77.49
C ARG A 317 -43.66 -19.87 78.56
N GLU A 318 -43.57 -21.13 78.98
CA GLU A 318 -42.55 -21.59 79.92
C GLU A 318 -41.28 -22.08 79.23
N ILE A 319 -41.35 -22.53 77.98
CA ILE A 319 -40.19 -23.02 77.21
C ILE A 319 -39.20 -21.88 76.92
N SER A 320 -39.67 -20.70 76.50
CA SER A 320 -38.79 -19.55 76.27
C SER A 320 -38.16 -19.01 77.56
N LYS A 321 -38.87 -19.10 78.70
CA LYS A 321 -38.31 -18.73 80.02
C LYS A 321 -37.33 -19.78 80.55
N ALA A 322 -37.52 -21.05 80.21
CA ALA A 322 -36.61 -22.14 80.58
C ALA A 322 -35.30 -22.08 79.76
N GLU A 323 -35.38 -21.74 78.47
CA GLU A 323 -34.20 -21.53 77.60
C GLU A 323 -33.41 -20.27 78.00
N ASP A 324 -34.08 -19.16 78.32
CA ASP A 324 -33.42 -17.95 78.84
C ASP A 324 -32.79 -18.22 80.22
N SER A 325 -33.50 -18.94 81.11
CA SER A 325 -32.97 -19.37 82.42
C SER A 325 -31.76 -20.30 82.28
N PHE A 326 -31.77 -21.19 81.29
CA PHE A 326 -30.66 -22.09 80.98
C PHE A 326 -29.42 -21.31 80.54
N HIS A 327 -29.60 -20.38 79.59
CA HIS A 327 -28.52 -19.55 79.08
C HIS A 327 -27.95 -18.61 80.15
N ASP A 328 -28.81 -17.97 80.95
CA ASP A 328 -28.40 -17.08 82.04
C ASP A 328 -27.64 -17.81 83.15
N THR A 329 -28.08 -19.02 83.52
CA THR A 329 -27.44 -19.82 84.58
C THR A 329 -26.10 -20.37 84.13
N LEU A 330 -26.02 -20.84 82.89
CA LEU A 330 -24.77 -21.26 82.27
C LEU A 330 -23.78 -20.08 82.18
N THR A 331 -24.26 -18.91 81.75
CA THR A 331 -23.45 -17.68 81.65
C THR A 331 -22.97 -17.23 83.04
N ALA A 332 -23.80 -17.34 84.08
CA ALA A 332 -23.42 -17.04 85.46
C ALA A 332 -22.36 -18.01 86.00
N HIS A 333 -22.48 -19.31 85.73
CA HIS A 333 -21.50 -20.32 86.11
C HIS A 333 -20.14 -20.10 85.45
N LEU A 334 -20.13 -19.88 84.12
CA LEU A 334 -18.92 -19.62 83.35
C LEU A 334 -18.26 -18.28 83.74
N ARG A 335 -19.03 -17.28 84.17
CA ARG A 335 -18.50 -16.03 84.73
C ARG A 335 -17.89 -16.23 86.14
N GLY A 336 -18.46 -17.14 86.94
CA GLY A 336 -17.95 -17.49 88.26
C GLY A 336 -16.70 -18.39 88.24
N MET A 337 -16.53 -19.16 87.17
CA MET A 337 -15.38 -20.06 86.95
C MET A 337 -14.72 -19.78 85.58
N PRO A 338 -13.84 -18.77 85.49
CA PRO A 338 -13.24 -18.37 84.21
C PRO A 338 -12.35 -19.46 83.58
N ALA A 339 -11.78 -20.35 84.41
CA ALA A 339 -11.02 -21.50 83.93
C ALA A 339 -11.88 -22.48 83.12
N ASP A 340 -13.14 -22.70 83.53
CA ASP A 340 -14.07 -23.60 82.84
C ASP A 340 -14.57 -22.95 81.53
N ALA A 341 -14.79 -21.64 81.51
CA ALA A 341 -15.08 -20.89 80.28
C ALA A 341 -13.94 -20.99 79.26
N GLN A 342 -12.70 -20.82 79.71
CA GLN A 342 -11.52 -20.96 78.86
C GLN A 342 -11.34 -22.40 78.38
N LEU A 343 -11.51 -23.41 79.25
CA LEU A 343 -11.43 -24.82 78.88
C LEU A 343 -12.50 -25.22 77.85
N CYS A 344 -13.74 -24.75 77.99
CA CYS A 344 -14.80 -24.98 77.02
C CYS A 344 -14.52 -24.30 75.66
N SER A 345 -13.99 -23.07 75.68
CA SER A 345 -13.56 -22.38 74.45
C SER A 345 -12.39 -23.09 73.76
N ILE A 346 -11.37 -23.51 74.52
CA ILE A 346 -10.24 -24.28 74.02
C ILE A 346 -10.73 -25.62 73.44
N ARG A 347 -11.70 -26.28 74.08
CA ARG A 347 -12.28 -27.53 73.59
C ARG A 347 -12.91 -27.39 72.21
N THR A 348 -13.68 -26.33 71.96
CA THR A 348 -14.26 -26.05 70.63
C THR A 348 -13.16 -25.95 69.56
N ILE A 349 -12.06 -25.24 69.86
CA ILE A 349 -10.94 -25.07 68.91
C ILE A 349 -10.20 -26.40 68.70
N LEU A 350 -9.99 -27.19 69.76
CA LEU A 350 -9.33 -28.50 69.67
C LEU A 350 -10.16 -29.50 68.84
N LEU A 351 -11.49 -29.47 68.99
CA LEU A 351 -12.42 -30.29 68.20
C LEU A 351 -12.44 -29.89 66.73
N GLU A 352 -12.47 -28.58 66.43
CA GLU A 352 -12.34 -28.08 65.06
C GLU A 352 -11.00 -28.49 64.42
N ARG A 353 -9.89 -28.36 65.15
CA ARG A 353 -8.56 -28.80 64.68
C ARG A 353 -8.48 -30.31 64.49
N LEU A 354 -9.18 -31.10 65.31
CA LEU A 354 -9.22 -32.57 65.15
C LEU A 354 -9.97 -32.97 63.88
N ASP A 355 -11.11 -32.34 63.59
CA ASP A 355 -11.84 -32.57 62.34
C ASP A 355 -11.01 -32.16 61.11
N ARG A 356 -10.29 -31.03 61.20
CA ARG A 356 -9.36 -30.59 60.15
C ARG A 356 -8.18 -31.55 59.99
N LEU A 357 -7.58 -32.02 61.08
CA LEU A 357 -6.51 -33.02 61.04
C LEU A 357 -6.99 -34.31 60.34
N ASN A 358 -8.17 -34.80 60.69
CA ASN A 358 -8.76 -35.98 60.04
C ASN A 358 -9.02 -35.75 58.54
N THR A 359 -9.50 -34.55 58.17
CA THR A 359 -9.64 -34.15 56.77
C THR A 359 -8.30 -34.09 56.04
N HIS A 360 -7.25 -33.53 56.64
CA HIS A 360 -5.90 -33.48 56.05
C HIS A 360 -5.32 -34.87 55.83
N VAL A 361 -5.46 -35.77 56.81
CA VAL A 361 -5.07 -37.18 56.70
C VAL A 361 -5.86 -37.90 55.60
N GLU A 362 -7.16 -37.60 55.45
CA GLU A 362 -7.98 -38.16 54.36
C GLU A 362 -7.53 -37.63 52.99
N ILE A 363 -7.19 -36.34 52.89
CA ILE A 363 -6.63 -35.74 51.67
C ILE A 363 -5.29 -36.40 51.31
N CYS A 364 -4.39 -36.61 52.28
CA CYS A 364 -3.11 -37.27 52.08
C CYS A 364 -3.23 -38.70 51.56
N LYS A 365 -4.34 -39.41 51.86
CA LYS A 365 -4.61 -40.77 51.34
C LYS A 365 -5.07 -40.79 49.88
N VAL A 366 -5.57 -39.66 49.38
CA VAL A 366 -6.13 -39.53 48.03
C VAL A 366 -5.16 -38.79 47.08
N VAL A 367 -3.96 -38.43 47.56
CA VAL A 367 -2.88 -37.88 46.72
C VAL A 367 -2.62 -38.85 45.56
N PRO A 368 -2.63 -38.38 44.31
CA PRO A 368 -2.47 -39.26 43.16
C PRO A 368 -1.12 -39.98 43.20
N HIS A 369 -1.16 -41.31 43.35
CA HIS A 369 -0.05 -42.16 42.96
C HIS A 369 0.05 -42.08 41.44
N ILE A 370 1.20 -41.65 40.91
CA ILE A 370 1.50 -41.86 39.48
C ILE A 370 1.67 -43.38 39.30
N GLN A 371 0.57 -44.08 39.03
CA GLN A 371 0.64 -45.28 38.22
C GLN A 371 1.03 -44.80 36.83
N LYS A 372 2.19 -45.22 36.32
CA LYS A 372 2.34 -45.37 34.88
C LYS A 372 1.22 -46.31 34.46
N SER A 373 0.15 -45.76 33.87
CA SER A 373 -0.84 -46.55 33.18
C SER A 373 -0.12 -47.28 32.05
N GLU A 374 -0.09 -48.60 32.16
CA GLU A 374 0.17 -49.53 31.05
C GLU A 374 -1.00 -49.49 30.06
N GLU A 375 -1.23 -48.34 29.44
CA GLU A 375 -2.12 -48.17 28.30
C GLU A 375 -1.37 -47.40 27.21
N ASP A 376 -0.27 -48.01 26.74
CA ASP A 376 0.38 -47.76 25.45
C ASP A 376 0.65 -49.13 24.81
N ASN A 377 -0.41 -49.89 24.59
CA ASN A 377 -0.40 -51.12 23.80
C ASN A 377 -1.73 -51.22 23.03
N GLU A 378 -1.94 -50.29 22.10
CA GLU A 378 -2.78 -50.48 20.91
C GLU A 378 -2.43 -49.36 19.91
N VAL A 379 -1.24 -49.46 19.34
CA VAL A 379 -0.94 -48.85 18.04
C VAL A 379 -1.32 -49.89 17.00
N GLU A 380 -2.53 -49.75 16.44
CA GLU A 380 -2.84 -50.32 15.13
C GLU A 380 -2.04 -49.54 14.07
N GLU A 381 -1.07 -50.24 13.49
CA GLU A 381 -0.52 -50.08 12.14
C GLU A 381 -1.43 -49.32 11.17
N TRP A 382 -0.97 -48.16 10.70
CA TRP A 382 -1.01 -47.67 9.30
C TRP A 382 0.18 -46.71 9.16
N GLU A 383 1.38 -47.22 8.81
CA GLU A 383 1.96 -47.25 7.46
C GLU A 383 2.36 -45.86 6.89
N ASP A 384 3.68 -45.75 6.67
CA ASP A 384 4.41 -44.86 5.77
C ASP A 384 4.61 -43.38 6.14
N ASP A 385 5.63 -43.12 6.98
CA ASP A 385 6.51 -41.95 6.79
C ASP A 385 7.65 -42.30 5.82
N PRO A 386 7.64 -41.80 4.56
CA PRO A 386 8.62 -42.14 3.54
C PRO A 386 9.96 -41.39 3.66
N TRP A 387 10.26 -40.74 4.79
CA TRP A 387 11.46 -39.89 4.92
C TRP A 387 12.42 -40.25 6.07
N ALA A 388 12.19 -41.34 6.79
CA ALA A 388 13.08 -41.76 7.87
C ALA A 388 14.04 -42.90 7.45
N GLU A 389 14.98 -42.61 6.54
CA GLU A 389 16.18 -43.45 6.36
C GLU A 389 17.31 -42.95 7.28
N GLY A 390 17.87 -43.84 8.12
CA GLY A 390 19.24 -43.67 8.62
C GLY A 390 19.50 -44.00 10.10
N GLU A 391 19.66 -45.30 10.36
CA GLU A 391 20.62 -45.92 11.30
C GLU A 391 20.58 -45.58 12.80
N SER A 392 20.04 -46.55 13.53
CA SER A 392 20.28 -46.82 14.94
C SER A 392 21.67 -47.43 15.17
N GLU A 393 22.43 -46.87 16.11
CA GLU A 393 23.38 -47.66 16.92
C GLU A 393 23.19 -47.38 18.40
N SER A 394 22.78 -48.43 19.09
CA SER A 394 22.60 -48.58 20.52
C SER A 394 23.93 -48.49 21.29
N TYR A 395 23.93 -47.75 22.42
CA TYR A 395 24.74 -48.11 23.58
C TYR A 395 23.94 -48.02 24.88
N SER A 396 23.78 -49.20 25.46
CA SER A 396 23.31 -49.48 26.82
C SER A 396 24.15 -48.76 27.88
N SER A 397 23.48 -48.18 28.89
CA SER A 397 23.99 -48.25 30.26
C SER A 397 22.87 -48.19 31.31
N LYS A 398 22.60 -49.37 31.86
CA LYS A 398 22.39 -49.71 33.28
C LYS A 398 21.57 -48.73 34.14
N THR A 399 20.37 -49.24 34.44
CA THR A 399 19.57 -49.01 35.64
C THR A 399 20.38 -49.04 36.93
N THR A 400 20.18 -48.01 37.76
CA THR A 400 20.27 -48.11 39.21
C THR A 400 18.92 -47.66 39.78
N ASN A 401 18.37 -48.50 40.66
CA ASN A 401 17.11 -48.27 41.36
C ASN A 401 17.26 -47.04 42.28
N ASP A 402 16.33 -46.09 42.22
CA ASP A 402 16.04 -45.20 43.34
C ASP A 402 14.55 -44.82 43.36
N THR A 403 13.90 -45.29 44.44
CA THR A 403 12.80 -44.70 45.23
C THR A 403 11.64 -43.95 44.55
N ASN A 404 10.44 -44.49 44.77
CA ASN A 404 9.12 -43.84 44.66
C ASN A 404 9.16 -42.38 45.15
N SER A 405 8.97 -41.41 44.26
CA SER A 405 8.78 -40.00 44.61
C SER A 405 7.30 -39.65 44.59
N THR A 406 6.69 -39.58 45.78
CA THR A 406 5.35 -39.01 45.98
C THR A 406 5.46 -37.49 46.01
N MET A 407 4.69 -36.76 45.21
CA MET A 407 4.59 -35.29 45.32
C MET A 407 3.95 -34.92 46.67
N PRO A 408 4.58 -34.06 47.49
CA PRO A 408 4.00 -33.63 48.76
C PRO A 408 2.80 -32.69 48.53
N LEU A 409 1.80 -32.78 49.41
CA LEU A 409 0.68 -31.84 49.43
C LEU A 409 1.22 -30.41 49.58
N PRO A 410 0.75 -29.43 48.78
CA PRO A 410 1.29 -28.07 48.82
C PRO A 410 1.00 -27.30 50.12
N ILE A 411 0.09 -27.82 50.96
CA ILE A 411 -0.28 -27.23 52.25
C ILE A 411 0.25 -28.12 53.38
N THR A 412 1.14 -27.56 54.20
CA THR A 412 1.61 -28.24 55.42
C THR A 412 0.46 -28.40 56.42
N LEU A 413 0.52 -29.44 57.24
CA LEU A 413 -0.52 -29.70 58.24
C LEU A 413 -0.66 -28.51 59.20
N SER A 414 0.45 -27.89 59.60
CA SER A 414 0.47 -26.70 60.44
C SER A 414 -0.28 -25.51 59.85
N SER A 415 -0.10 -25.26 58.54
CA SER A 415 -0.84 -24.22 57.81
C SER A 415 -2.33 -24.58 57.70
N PHE A 416 -2.63 -25.85 57.41
CA PHE A 416 -4.01 -26.35 57.29
C PHE A 416 -4.77 -26.40 58.61
N LEU A 417 -4.12 -26.29 59.77
CA LEU A 417 -4.78 -26.21 61.08
C LEU A 417 -4.93 -24.78 61.60
N SER A 418 -4.06 -23.86 61.14
CA SER A 418 -3.99 -22.48 61.64
C SER A 418 -4.77 -21.48 60.80
N GLU A 419 -4.82 -21.65 59.48
CA GLU A 419 -5.47 -20.69 58.57
C GLU A 419 -7.00 -20.85 58.51
N LYS A 420 -7.71 -19.95 57.83
CA LYS A 420 -9.15 -20.09 57.57
C LYS A 420 -9.40 -21.19 56.53
N LEU A 421 -10.41 -22.04 56.75
CA LEU A 421 -10.74 -23.15 55.86
C LEU A 421 -11.02 -22.70 54.41
N LEU A 422 -11.65 -21.53 54.23
CA LEU A 422 -11.88 -20.91 52.92
C LEU A 422 -10.57 -20.60 52.18
N SER A 423 -9.57 -20.07 52.87
CA SER A 423 -8.25 -19.73 52.28
C SER A 423 -7.54 -20.98 51.78
N SER A 424 -7.55 -22.06 52.59
CA SER A 424 -6.98 -23.35 52.19
C SER A 424 -7.73 -23.97 51.00
N ALA A 425 -9.05 -23.84 50.94
CA ALA A 425 -9.85 -24.29 49.80
C ALA A 425 -9.54 -23.49 48.51
N CYS A 426 -9.45 -22.15 48.59
CA CYS A 426 -9.08 -21.33 47.44
C CYS A 426 -7.67 -21.66 46.93
N LEU A 427 -6.71 -21.92 47.83
CA LEU A 427 -5.35 -22.33 47.46
C LEU A 427 -5.36 -23.69 46.73
N LEU A 428 -6.06 -24.69 47.25
CA LEU A 428 -6.19 -26.00 46.59
C LEU A 428 -6.91 -25.90 45.22
N ALA A 429 -7.88 -24.99 45.08
CA ALA A 429 -8.53 -24.69 43.81
C ALA A 429 -7.56 -24.08 42.79
N SER A 430 -6.75 -23.10 43.21
CA SER A 430 -5.74 -22.48 42.35
C SER A 430 -4.66 -23.49 41.89
N LEU A 431 -4.37 -24.49 42.72
CA LEU A 431 -3.39 -25.55 42.45
C LEU A 431 -4.00 -26.79 41.77
N GLN A 432 -5.30 -26.80 41.45
CA GLN A 432 -6.00 -27.87 40.74
C GLN A 432 -6.13 -29.21 41.50
N TRP A 433 -6.15 -29.18 42.84
CA TRP A 433 -6.33 -30.37 43.69
C TRP A 433 -7.82 -30.69 43.91
N PHE A 434 -8.51 -31.15 42.86
CA PHE A 434 -9.97 -31.33 42.87
C PHE A 434 -10.46 -32.42 43.85
N ASP A 435 -9.73 -33.52 44.01
CA ASP A 435 -10.12 -34.56 44.96
C ASP A 435 -10.03 -34.08 46.42
N ALA A 436 -9.00 -33.29 46.73
CA ALA A 436 -8.88 -32.65 48.04
C ALA A 436 -10.06 -31.71 48.32
N LEU A 437 -10.47 -30.92 47.31
CA LEU A 437 -11.64 -30.05 47.39
C LEU A 437 -12.95 -30.83 47.57
N ARG A 438 -13.14 -31.94 46.84
CA ARG A 438 -14.32 -32.81 47.00
C ARG A 438 -14.42 -33.34 48.44
N ILE A 439 -13.29 -33.76 49.02
CA ILE A 439 -13.23 -34.18 50.43
C ILE A 439 -13.59 -33.02 51.37
N MET A 440 -13.06 -31.82 51.13
CA MET A 440 -13.39 -30.64 51.94
C MET A 440 -14.87 -30.28 51.89
N PHE A 441 -15.49 -30.23 50.70
CA PHE A 441 -16.93 -29.96 50.55
C PHE A 441 -17.81 -31.06 51.18
N ARG A 442 -17.36 -32.32 51.15
CA ARG A 442 -18.09 -33.44 51.77
C ARG A 442 -18.07 -33.38 53.30
N ARG A 443 -16.92 -33.01 53.89
CA ARG A 443 -16.68 -33.02 55.35
C ARG A 443 -17.09 -31.73 56.06
N HIS A 444 -17.00 -30.59 55.37
CA HIS A 444 -17.21 -29.26 55.96
C HIS A 444 -18.35 -28.49 55.27
N SER A 445 -19.52 -28.46 55.91
CA SER A 445 -20.72 -27.79 55.37
C SER A 445 -20.62 -26.26 55.31
N SER A 446 -19.72 -25.65 56.08
CA SER A 446 -19.44 -24.21 56.10
C SER A 446 -18.91 -23.66 54.75
N LEU A 447 -18.33 -24.52 53.91
CA LEU A 447 -17.79 -24.14 52.60
C LEU A 447 -18.86 -24.00 51.52
N SER A 448 -20.07 -24.55 51.74
CA SER A 448 -21.15 -24.56 50.74
C SER A 448 -21.61 -23.15 50.35
N SER A 449 -21.67 -22.20 51.30
CA SER A 449 -22.05 -20.81 51.04
C SER A 449 -21.01 -20.05 50.20
N SER A 450 -19.74 -20.45 50.29
CA SER A 450 -18.60 -19.85 49.57
C SER A 450 -18.20 -20.64 48.32
N ARG A 451 -19.03 -21.57 47.85
CA ARG A 451 -18.70 -22.50 46.75
C ARG A 451 -18.31 -21.78 45.46
N LEU A 452 -19.08 -20.77 45.03
CA LEU A 452 -18.78 -20.01 43.80
C LEU A 452 -17.44 -19.25 43.89
N ILE A 453 -17.06 -18.77 45.08
CA ILE A 453 -15.78 -18.09 45.33
C ILE A 453 -14.62 -19.08 45.21
N ILE A 454 -14.81 -20.32 45.68
CA ILE A 454 -13.77 -21.36 45.56
C ILE A 454 -13.62 -21.77 44.10
N ILE A 455 -14.73 -21.96 43.37
CA ILE A 455 -14.71 -22.33 41.95
C ILE A 455 -14.13 -21.20 41.08
N SER A 456 -14.38 -19.93 41.42
CA SER A 456 -13.79 -18.81 40.67
C SER A 456 -12.27 -18.74 40.77
N ASN A 457 -11.66 -19.36 41.79
CA ASN A 457 -10.20 -19.46 41.92
C ASN A 457 -9.58 -20.63 41.13
N ILE A 458 -10.40 -21.47 40.47
CA ILE A 458 -9.90 -22.51 39.57
C ILE A 458 -9.36 -21.81 38.30
N PRO A 459 -8.11 -22.11 37.87
CA PRO A 459 -7.54 -21.52 36.67
C PRO A 459 -8.43 -21.72 35.44
N GLU A 460 -8.47 -20.74 34.56
CA GLU A 460 -9.42 -20.65 33.44
C GLU A 460 -9.16 -21.69 32.32
N HIS A 461 -7.96 -22.26 32.25
CA HIS A 461 -7.60 -23.29 31.26
C HIS A 461 -8.05 -24.71 31.66
N VAL A 462 -8.57 -24.90 32.86
CA VAL A 462 -8.94 -26.23 33.36
C VAL A 462 -10.25 -26.69 32.73
N HIS A 463 -10.25 -27.91 32.22
CA HIS A 463 -11.45 -28.52 31.63
C HIS A 463 -12.57 -28.72 32.68
N PRO A 464 -13.82 -28.26 32.42
CA PRO A 464 -14.94 -28.33 33.37
C PRO A 464 -15.26 -29.72 33.92
N LEU A 465 -15.04 -30.78 33.12
CA LEU A 465 -15.28 -32.17 33.57
C LEU A 465 -14.42 -32.57 34.77
N ASN A 466 -13.22 -32.00 34.92
CA ASN A 466 -12.31 -32.36 36.02
C ASN A 466 -12.89 -31.95 37.39
N TYR A 467 -13.62 -30.84 37.40
CA TYR A 467 -14.26 -30.28 38.60
C TYR A 467 -15.79 -30.30 38.53
N GLY A 468 -16.39 -31.07 37.62
CA GLY A 468 -17.84 -31.21 37.44
C GLY A 468 -18.58 -31.57 38.74
N GLY A 469 -18.06 -32.54 39.50
CA GLY A 469 -18.64 -32.93 40.80
C GLY A 469 -18.54 -31.86 41.91
N ILE A 470 -17.82 -30.76 41.68
CA ILE A 470 -17.77 -29.57 42.56
C ILE A 470 -18.71 -28.47 42.02
N LEU A 471 -18.90 -28.43 40.70
CA LEU A 471 -19.78 -27.54 39.94
C LEU A 471 -21.27 -27.89 40.05
N ASP A 472 -21.62 -29.13 40.42
CA ASP A 472 -23.00 -29.57 40.64
C ASP A 472 -23.63 -28.82 41.83
N ILE A 473 -24.25 -27.67 41.54
CA ILE A 473 -24.85 -26.77 42.54
C ILE A 473 -26.30 -27.16 42.85
N PHE A 474 -27.00 -27.77 41.89
CA PHE A 474 -28.27 -28.41 42.12
C PHE A 474 -28.03 -29.90 42.40
N PRO A 475 -28.43 -30.44 43.57
CA PRO A 475 -28.63 -31.86 43.63
C PRO A 475 -29.76 -32.17 42.65
N ASN A 476 -29.48 -33.02 41.65
CA ASN A 476 -30.54 -33.80 41.02
C ASN A 476 -31.46 -34.29 42.14
N LEU A 477 -32.77 -34.10 41.99
CA LEU A 477 -33.81 -34.27 43.01
C LEU A 477 -33.77 -35.61 43.79
N ASP A 478 -32.93 -36.57 43.40
CA ASP A 478 -32.85 -37.93 43.91
C ASP A 478 -31.60 -38.24 44.79
N SER A 479 -30.72 -37.26 45.09
CA SER A 479 -29.64 -37.50 46.06
C SER A 479 -29.49 -36.34 47.05
N PRO A 480 -29.92 -36.50 48.32
CA PRO A 480 -29.59 -35.51 49.33
C PRO A 480 -28.07 -35.55 49.53
N THR A 481 -27.36 -34.47 49.17
CA THR A 481 -25.95 -34.28 49.53
C THR A 481 -25.81 -34.46 51.04
N THR A 482 -25.44 -35.66 51.45
CA THR A 482 -25.31 -36.04 52.84
C THR A 482 -23.97 -35.44 53.28
N SER A 483 -23.99 -34.33 54.01
CA SER A 483 -22.77 -33.81 54.61
C SER A 483 -22.30 -34.85 55.63
N ASN A 484 -21.24 -35.60 55.27
CA ASN A 484 -20.69 -36.65 56.11
C ASN A 484 -19.70 -36.02 57.09
N HIS A 485 -20.23 -35.30 58.07
CA HIS A 485 -19.44 -34.79 59.18
C HIS A 485 -18.63 -35.91 59.85
N TRP A 486 -17.45 -35.58 60.38
CA TRP A 486 -16.64 -36.54 61.14
C TRP A 486 -17.33 -37.04 62.41
N ARG A 487 -18.27 -36.24 62.93
CA ARG A 487 -19.01 -36.49 64.16
C ARG A 487 -20.52 -36.48 63.87
N SER A 488 -21.22 -37.53 64.33
CA SER A 488 -22.68 -37.69 64.12
C SER A 488 -23.52 -36.76 65.01
N GLU A 489 -22.99 -36.41 66.19
CA GLU A 489 -23.59 -35.47 67.16
C GLU A 489 -22.58 -34.36 67.47
N ARG A 490 -23.05 -33.11 67.61
CA ARG A 490 -22.19 -31.97 68.01
C ARG A 490 -21.79 -32.12 69.47
N ASP A 491 -20.57 -31.73 69.82
CA ASP A 491 -20.16 -31.74 71.23
C ASP A 491 -20.94 -30.69 72.02
N TRP A 492 -21.16 -30.93 73.31
CA TRP A 492 -21.88 -29.98 74.17
C TRP A 492 -21.27 -28.57 74.13
N SER A 493 -19.94 -28.46 74.01
CA SER A 493 -19.27 -27.16 73.88
C SER A 493 -19.57 -26.41 72.57
N GLU A 494 -20.00 -27.10 71.51
CA GLU A 494 -20.33 -26.53 70.19
C GLU A 494 -21.82 -26.18 70.04
N SER A 495 -22.64 -26.37 71.09
CA SER A 495 -24.06 -26.01 71.08
C SER A 495 -24.23 -24.49 70.92
N PRO A 496 -25.25 -24.01 70.20
CA PRO A 496 -25.43 -22.58 69.97
C PRO A 496 -25.65 -21.81 71.28
N GLU A 497 -26.25 -22.44 72.30
CA GLU A 497 -26.48 -21.87 73.63
C GLU A 497 -25.16 -21.69 74.40
N VAL A 498 -24.25 -22.68 74.34
CA VAL A 498 -22.93 -22.63 74.98
C VAL A 498 -22.00 -21.66 74.26
N GLN A 499 -22.02 -21.65 72.92
CA GLN A 499 -21.24 -20.70 72.10
C GLN A 499 -21.69 -19.25 72.31
N ALA A 500 -23.00 -19.00 72.39
CA ALA A 500 -23.53 -17.68 72.73
C ALA A 500 -23.09 -17.23 74.14
N ALA A 501 -23.11 -18.14 75.12
CA ALA A 501 -22.69 -17.85 76.49
C ALA A 501 -21.19 -17.53 76.57
N LEU A 502 -20.35 -18.32 75.90
CA LEU A 502 -18.91 -18.10 75.80
C LEU A 502 -18.57 -16.78 75.09
N THR A 503 -19.26 -16.44 74.01
CA THR A 503 -19.07 -15.19 73.26
C THR A 503 -19.38 -13.95 74.11
N SER A 504 -20.34 -14.06 75.04
CA SER A 504 -20.69 -12.96 75.96
C SER A 504 -19.64 -12.71 77.06
N ILE A 505 -18.79 -13.70 77.36
CA ILE A 505 -17.79 -13.67 78.45
C ILE A 505 -16.38 -13.46 77.92
N ILE A 506 -16.06 -14.06 76.77
CA ILE A 506 -14.74 -14.06 76.13
C ILE A 506 -14.88 -13.26 74.83
N SER A 507 -14.52 -11.97 74.84
CA SER A 507 -14.73 -11.00 73.73
C SER A 507 -13.92 -11.27 72.45
N THR A 508 -13.58 -12.51 72.11
CA THR A 508 -12.71 -12.84 70.97
C THR A 508 -13.32 -13.76 69.91
N TYR A 509 -14.61 -14.10 69.98
CA TYR A 509 -15.25 -14.94 68.96
C TYR A 509 -16.37 -14.21 68.21
N THR A 510 -16.18 -14.00 66.91
CA THR A 510 -17.29 -13.70 65.99
C THR A 510 -17.98 -15.02 65.63
N PRO A 511 -19.31 -15.15 65.83
CA PRO A 511 -20.02 -16.37 65.46
C PRO A 511 -19.97 -16.60 63.95
N PHE A 512 -19.80 -17.86 63.54
CA PHE A 512 -20.03 -18.29 62.17
C PHE A 512 -21.52 -18.06 61.82
N PRO A 513 -21.84 -17.28 60.76
CA PRO A 513 -23.22 -17.19 60.30
C PRO A 513 -23.69 -18.56 59.82
N GLY A 514 -24.77 -19.04 60.43
CA GLY A 514 -25.43 -20.29 60.08
C GLY A 514 -26.18 -20.23 58.76
N ASN A 515 -26.35 -21.42 58.19
CA ASN A 515 -27.18 -21.83 57.05
C ASN A 515 -26.85 -21.22 55.66
N PRO A 516 -26.32 -22.04 54.72
CA PRO A 516 -26.24 -21.68 53.31
C PRO A 516 -27.64 -21.52 52.71
N GLN A 517 -27.99 -20.35 52.18
CA GLN A 517 -29.10 -20.24 51.23
C GLN A 517 -28.66 -20.81 49.87
N PRO A 518 -29.50 -21.60 49.19
CA PRO A 518 -29.21 -22.07 47.84
C PRO A 518 -29.22 -20.89 46.84
N PHE A 519 -28.29 -20.91 45.87
CA PHE A 519 -28.22 -19.90 44.80
C PHE A 519 -29.46 -19.93 43.91
N THR A 520 -29.89 -18.77 43.42
CA THR A 520 -31.00 -18.66 42.46
C THR A 520 -30.55 -19.03 41.05
N ALA A 521 -31.48 -19.45 40.19
CA ALA A 521 -31.19 -19.82 38.80
C ALA A 521 -30.59 -18.64 38.00
N ASP A 522 -31.02 -17.41 38.28
CA ASP A 522 -30.53 -16.19 37.62
C ASP A 522 -29.10 -15.83 38.07
N GLU A 523 -28.77 -16.01 39.35
CA GLU A 523 -27.39 -15.81 39.83
C GLU A 523 -26.41 -16.82 39.21
N LEU A 524 -26.88 -18.05 39.00
CA LEU A 524 -26.08 -19.09 38.35
C LEU A 524 -25.90 -18.83 36.87
N SER A 525 -26.94 -18.41 36.14
CA SER A 525 -26.81 -18.08 34.73
C SER A 525 -25.80 -16.95 34.50
N VAL A 526 -25.84 -15.89 35.33
CA VAL A 526 -24.86 -14.79 35.31
C VAL A 526 -23.46 -15.30 35.65
N TRP A 527 -23.32 -16.21 36.61
CA TRP A 527 -22.02 -16.79 36.94
C TRP A 527 -21.42 -17.58 35.78
N TYR A 528 -22.20 -18.42 35.10
CA TYR A 528 -21.76 -19.18 33.91
C TYR A 528 -21.33 -18.26 32.77
N GLN A 529 -22.09 -17.19 32.51
CA GLN A 529 -21.75 -16.17 31.50
C GLN A 529 -20.41 -15.48 31.85
N ASN A 530 -20.26 -15.00 33.09
CA ASN A 530 -19.01 -14.37 33.54
C ASN A 530 -17.82 -15.32 33.48
N ARG A 531 -18.04 -16.62 33.76
CA ARG A 531 -16.98 -17.64 33.68
C ARG A 531 -16.56 -17.87 32.22
N VAL A 532 -17.49 -17.92 31.28
CA VAL A 532 -17.18 -17.99 29.85
C VAL A 532 -16.37 -16.79 29.39
N ASP A 533 -16.79 -15.59 29.76
CA ASP A 533 -16.07 -14.36 29.38
C ASP A 533 -14.65 -14.37 29.95
N ALA A 534 -14.48 -14.80 31.21
CA ALA A 534 -13.16 -14.95 31.82
C ALA A 534 -12.28 -15.98 31.10
N VAL A 535 -12.83 -17.14 30.71
CA VAL A 535 -12.10 -18.18 29.96
C VAL A 535 -11.65 -17.65 28.61
N ILE A 536 -12.56 -17.04 27.83
CA ILE A 536 -12.24 -16.54 26.49
C ILE A 536 -11.22 -15.40 26.56
N LEU A 537 -11.36 -14.47 27.53
CA LEU A 537 -10.42 -13.36 27.70
C LEU A 537 -9.03 -13.79 28.17
N ALA A 538 -8.95 -14.83 29.00
CA ALA A 538 -7.68 -15.28 29.57
C ALA A 538 -6.93 -16.30 28.69
N THR A 539 -7.66 -17.24 28.07
CA THR A 539 -7.05 -18.38 27.34
C THR A 539 -7.38 -18.42 25.86
N GLY A 540 -8.49 -17.81 25.43
CA GLY A 540 -8.98 -17.92 24.05
C GLY A 540 -9.60 -19.28 23.69
N PHE A 541 -9.69 -20.23 24.64
CA PHE A 541 -10.20 -21.58 24.40
C PHE A 541 -11.74 -21.63 24.39
N VAL A 542 -12.32 -21.45 23.21
CA VAL A 542 -13.78 -21.41 23.01
C VAL A 542 -14.45 -22.77 23.23
N ASP A 543 -13.75 -23.87 22.99
CA ASP A 543 -14.17 -25.24 23.30
C ASP A 543 -14.37 -25.45 24.81
N THR A 544 -13.43 -24.98 25.63
CA THR A 544 -13.54 -25.04 27.10
C THR A 544 -14.72 -24.20 27.59
N ALA A 545 -14.93 -23.03 27.00
CA ALA A 545 -16.10 -22.19 27.27
C ALA A 545 -17.42 -22.87 26.85
N LEU A 546 -17.44 -23.52 25.68
CA LEU A 546 -18.61 -24.25 25.18
C LEU A 546 -18.98 -25.42 26.11
N VAL A 547 -18.00 -26.22 26.55
CA VAL A 547 -18.23 -27.31 27.51
C VAL A 547 -18.75 -26.79 28.85
N THR A 548 -18.26 -25.63 29.30
CA THR A 548 -18.75 -24.98 30.53
C THR A 548 -20.24 -24.64 30.43
N ILE A 549 -20.68 -24.11 29.30
CA ILE A 549 -22.08 -23.78 29.04
C ILE A 549 -22.94 -25.03 28.84
N GLN A 550 -22.44 -26.02 28.11
CA GLN A 550 -23.13 -27.31 27.92
C GLN A 550 -23.37 -28.02 29.26
N HIS A 551 -22.41 -27.93 30.19
CA HIS A 551 -22.61 -28.42 31.55
C HIS A 551 -23.73 -27.65 32.26
N GLY A 552 -23.72 -26.32 32.23
CA GLY A 552 -24.81 -25.51 32.81
C GLY A 552 -26.18 -25.80 32.20
N ALA A 553 -26.25 -26.01 30.88
CA ALA A 553 -27.47 -26.39 30.17
C ALA A 553 -27.96 -27.79 30.58
N SER A 554 -27.05 -28.75 30.78
CA SER A 554 -27.39 -30.11 31.26
C SER A 554 -28.01 -30.11 32.66
N GLN A 555 -27.74 -29.09 33.47
CA GLN A 555 -28.33 -28.87 34.79
C GLN A 555 -29.66 -28.12 34.74
N GLY A 556 -30.17 -27.79 33.54
CA GLY A 556 -31.46 -27.12 33.35
C GLY A 556 -31.47 -25.62 33.66
N ILE A 557 -30.33 -24.94 33.62
CA ILE A 557 -30.25 -23.49 33.86
C ILE A 557 -30.80 -22.73 32.64
N PRO A 558 -31.84 -21.90 32.80
CA PRO A 558 -32.46 -21.18 31.68
C PRO A 558 -31.55 -20.06 31.16
N GLY A 559 -31.65 -19.79 29.85
CA GLY A 559 -30.96 -18.65 29.20
C GLY A 559 -29.53 -18.91 28.76
N LEU A 560 -29.04 -20.16 28.82
CA LEU A 560 -27.70 -20.55 28.36
C LEU A 560 -27.68 -21.09 26.92
N ASP A 561 -28.83 -21.47 26.36
CA ASP A 561 -28.92 -22.13 25.04
C ASP A 561 -28.43 -21.23 23.90
N GLU A 562 -28.81 -19.95 23.89
CA GLU A 562 -28.40 -19.00 22.84
C GLU A 562 -26.89 -18.74 22.85
N LEU A 563 -26.30 -18.67 24.04
CA LEU A 563 -24.85 -18.55 24.21
C LEU A 563 -24.13 -19.83 23.77
N GLY A 564 -24.70 -21.01 24.08
CA GLY A 564 -24.18 -22.29 23.62
C GLY A 564 -24.17 -22.41 22.09
N GLU A 565 -25.26 -21.99 21.43
CA GLU A 565 -25.32 -21.89 19.97
C GLU A 565 -24.25 -20.93 19.41
N GLU A 566 -24.07 -19.74 20.01
CA GLU A 566 -23.04 -18.76 19.58
C GLU A 566 -21.63 -19.32 19.70
N LEU A 567 -21.31 -19.94 20.85
CA LEU A 567 -20.01 -20.56 21.10
C LEU A 567 -19.78 -21.75 20.18
N SER A 568 -20.82 -22.53 19.86
CA SER A 568 -20.72 -23.64 18.91
C SER A 568 -20.38 -23.15 17.51
N LEU A 569 -21.02 -22.06 17.05
CA LEU A 569 -20.71 -21.48 15.74
C LEU A 569 -19.31 -20.85 15.73
N LEU A 570 -18.94 -20.09 16.76
CA LEU A 570 -17.62 -19.51 16.91
C LEU A 570 -16.52 -20.59 16.95
N SER A 571 -16.76 -21.70 17.64
CA SER A 571 -15.87 -22.86 17.67
C SER A 571 -15.62 -23.43 16.27
N ARG A 572 -16.64 -23.48 15.40
CA ARG A 572 -16.47 -23.91 14.01
C ARG A 572 -15.62 -22.92 13.22
N LEU A 573 -15.78 -21.61 13.44
CA LEU A 573 -14.96 -20.60 12.78
C LEU A 573 -13.48 -20.73 13.20
N ILE A 574 -13.22 -20.97 14.48
CA ILE A 574 -11.87 -21.05 15.01
C ILE A 574 -11.19 -22.36 14.62
N TYR A 575 -11.86 -23.51 14.80
CA TYR A 575 -11.22 -24.81 14.69
C TYR A 575 -11.53 -25.58 13.39
N ASP A 576 -12.73 -25.43 12.81
CA ASP A 576 -13.14 -26.18 11.60
C ASP A 576 -12.87 -25.44 10.28
N ALA A 577 -12.82 -24.10 10.30
CA ALA A 577 -12.60 -23.30 9.10
C ALA A 577 -11.16 -23.44 8.59
N PRO A 578 -10.93 -23.37 7.27
CA PRO A 578 -9.57 -23.38 6.74
C PRO A 578 -8.77 -22.24 7.37
N GLN A 579 -7.64 -22.57 7.98
CA GLN A 579 -6.76 -21.58 8.61
C GLN A 579 -5.62 -21.21 7.66
N GLY A 580 -5.39 -19.91 7.49
CA GLY A 580 -4.21 -19.39 6.83
C GLY A 580 -3.06 -19.19 7.81
N LEU A 581 -1.94 -18.67 7.31
CA LEU A 581 -0.79 -18.27 8.12
C LEU A 581 -1.08 -17.05 9.03
N ASN A 582 -2.25 -16.43 8.91
CA ASN A 582 -2.66 -15.26 9.67
C ASN A 582 -3.42 -15.71 10.91
N ILE A 583 -2.81 -15.59 12.08
CA ILE A 583 -3.48 -15.84 13.36
C ILE A 583 -4.41 -14.65 13.62
N VAL A 584 -5.72 -14.85 13.46
CA VAL A 584 -6.72 -13.85 13.79
C VAL A 584 -7.27 -14.14 15.18
N ASP A 585 -7.10 -13.20 16.10
CA ASP A 585 -7.71 -13.30 17.43
C ASP A 585 -9.23 -13.13 17.33
N TRP A 586 -9.94 -14.25 17.46
CA TRP A 586 -11.38 -14.32 17.51
C TRP A 586 -11.87 -14.16 18.95
N THR A 587 -12.59 -13.08 19.22
CA THR A 587 -13.22 -12.82 20.53
C THR A 587 -14.73 -12.85 20.41
N LEU A 588 -15.42 -13.18 21.51
CA LEU A 588 -16.87 -13.26 21.55
C LEU A 588 -17.52 -11.88 21.29
N ASP A 589 -16.94 -10.80 21.81
CA ASP A 589 -17.39 -9.43 21.54
C ASP A 589 -17.32 -9.10 20.04
N ARG A 590 -16.19 -9.44 19.40
CA ARG A 590 -16.04 -9.23 17.95
C ARG A 590 -17.09 -10.03 17.18
N TRP A 591 -17.27 -11.31 17.51
CA TRP A 591 -18.28 -12.16 16.89
C TRP A 591 -19.69 -11.56 16.96
N ARG A 592 -20.10 -11.05 18.13
CA ARG A 592 -21.42 -10.42 18.33
C ARG A 592 -21.60 -9.11 17.58
N THR A 593 -20.52 -8.36 17.35
CA THR A 593 -20.58 -7.09 16.59
C THR A 593 -20.57 -7.27 15.07
N MET A 594 -20.23 -8.46 14.57
CA MET A 594 -20.14 -8.72 13.14
C MET A 594 -21.52 -8.87 12.51
N ASP A 595 -21.70 -8.26 11.35
CA ASP A 595 -22.87 -8.52 10.53
C ASP A 595 -22.78 -9.92 9.89
N PRO A 596 -23.94 -10.56 9.56
CA PRO A 596 -23.96 -11.91 9.00
C PRO A 596 -23.11 -12.08 7.73
N ALA A 597 -23.06 -11.07 6.85
CA ALA A 597 -22.27 -11.16 5.62
C ALA A 597 -20.76 -11.15 5.93
N THR A 598 -20.33 -10.39 6.93
CA THR A 598 -18.94 -10.40 7.41
C THR A 598 -18.58 -11.71 8.12
N VAL A 599 -19.51 -12.35 8.83
CA VAL A 599 -19.28 -13.70 9.39
C VAL A 599 -19.11 -14.73 8.28
N MET A 600 -19.93 -14.69 7.22
CA MET A 600 -19.75 -15.58 6.06
C MET A 600 -18.38 -15.39 5.39
N ARG A 601 -17.96 -14.14 5.19
CA ARG A 601 -16.64 -13.83 4.65
C ARG A 601 -15.51 -14.32 5.56
N ALA A 602 -15.70 -14.31 6.88
CA ALA A 602 -14.74 -14.85 7.83
C ALA A 602 -14.57 -16.37 7.69
N TYR A 603 -15.66 -17.12 7.51
CA TYR A 603 -15.60 -18.57 7.26
C TYR A 603 -14.86 -18.93 5.97
N LEU A 604 -15.01 -18.09 4.93
CA LEU A 604 -14.52 -18.38 3.58
C LEU A 604 -13.19 -17.67 3.26
N ILE A 605 -12.57 -17.00 4.23
CA ILE A 605 -11.44 -16.08 4.00
C ILE A 605 -10.19 -16.80 3.46
N HIS A 606 -10.04 -18.08 3.80
CA HIS A 606 -8.92 -18.94 3.39
C HIS A 606 -9.37 -20.12 2.52
N SER A 607 -10.62 -20.10 2.04
CA SER A 607 -11.13 -21.11 1.12
C SER A 607 -10.46 -20.97 -0.25
N THR A 608 -10.10 -22.10 -0.85
CA THR A 608 -9.58 -22.18 -2.23
C THR A 608 -10.75 -22.46 -3.19
N PRO A 609 -10.62 -22.23 -4.51
CA PRO A 609 -11.71 -22.52 -5.46
C PRO A 609 -12.18 -23.99 -5.39
N GLU A 610 -11.29 -24.92 -5.02
CA GLU A 610 -11.61 -26.35 -4.90
C GLU A 610 -12.34 -26.69 -3.58
N SER A 611 -12.01 -26.01 -2.47
CA SER A 611 -12.60 -26.25 -1.15
C SER A 611 -13.89 -25.48 -0.93
N LEU A 612 -14.05 -24.32 -1.59
CA LEU A 612 -15.11 -23.34 -1.34
C LEU A 612 -16.52 -23.96 -1.28
N SER A 613 -16.88 -24.80 -2.26
CA SER A 613 -18.22 -25.39 -2.31
C SER A 613 -18.51 -26.31 -1.10
N LYS A 614 -17.49 -27.04 -0.64
CA LYS A 614 -17.56 -27.87 0.58
C LYS A 614 -17.58 -27.00 1.83
N ASP A 615 -16.82 -25.92 1.86
CA ASP A 615 -16.76 -25.01 2.99
C ASP A 615 -18.09 -24.24 3.17
N ILE A 616 -18.72 -23.81 2.07
CA ILE A 616 -20.06 -23.19 2.09
C ILE A 616 -21.08 -24.17 2.67
N SER A 617 -21.12 -25.41 2.18
CA SER A 617 -22.09 -26.41 2.65
C SER A 617 -21.83 -26.87 4.10
N ARG A 618 -20.56 -27.01 4.51
CA ARG A 618 -20.17 -27.47 5.86
C ARG A 618 -20.23 -26.36 6.91
N LEU A 619 -19.86 -25.12 6.60
CA LEU A 619 -19.66 -24.05 7.58
C LEU A 619 -20.73 -22.96 7.47
N VAL A 620 -20.98 -22.46 6.26
CA VAL A 620 -21.86 -21.31 6.03
C VAL A 620 -23.34 -21.67 6.09
N MET A 621 -23.77 -22.76 5.46
CA MET A 621 -25.18 -23.16 5.45
C MET A 621 -25.71 -23.45 6.86
N PRO A 622 -25.01 -24.19 7.75
CA PRO A 622 -25.44 -24.36 9.14
C PRO A 622 -25.57 -23.04 9.90
N TYR A 623 -24.65 -22.09 9.68
CA TYR A 623 -24.73 -20.75 10.28
C TYR A 623 -25.99 -20.01 9.82
N LEU A 624 -26.29 -20.01 8.52
CA LEU A 624 -27.47 -19.35 7.96
C LEU A 624 -28.79 -19.96 8.46
N TYR A 625 -28.87 -21.29 8.60
CA TYR A 625 -30.05 -21.95 9.16
C TYR A 625 -30.26 -21.63 10.65
N VAL A 626 -29.18 -21.47 11.43
CA VAL A 626 -29.30 -21.02 12.82
C VAL A 626 -29.84 -19.58 12.89
N LEU A 627 -29.41 -18.70 11.98
CA LEU A 627 -29.96 -17.34 11.91
C LEU A 627 -31.45 -17.32 11.53
N GLU A 628 -31.85 -18.15 10.57
CA GLU A 628 -33.26 -18.31 10.19
C GLU A 628 -34.11 -18.82 11.38
N ALA A 629 -33.63 -19.86 12.08
CA ALA A 629 -34.30 -20.39 13.26
C ALA A 629 -34.39 -19.36 14.41
N ARG A 630 -33.35 -18.54 14.61
CA ARG A 630 -33.38 -17.41 15.57
C ARG A 630 -34.42 -16.36 15.19
N ALA A 631 -34.50 -16.01 13.92
CA ALA A 631 -35.49 -15.06 13.40
C ALA A 631 -36.92 -15.59 13.62
N GLU A 632 -37.15 -16.89 13.43
CA GLU A 632 -38.42 -17.55 13.73
C GLU A 632 -38.77 -17.51 15.23
N ARG A 633 -37.81 -17.86 16.11
CA ARG A 633 -37.99 -17.81 17.58
C ARG A 633 -38.31 -16.40 18.10
N THR A 634 -37.75 -15.37 17.48
CA THR A 634 -37.98 -13.96 17.85
C THR A 634 -39.24 -13.35 17.21
N GLY A 635 -39.98 -14.13 16.42
CA GLY A 635 -41.27 -13.74 15.84
C GLY A 635 -41.20 -13.02 14.49
N ASN A 636 -40.03 -12.97 13.84
CA ASN A 636 -39.81 -12.35 12.52
C ASN A 636 -39.22 -13.37 11.52
N PRO A 637 -39.98 -14.36 11.04
CA PRO A 637 -39.45 -15.37 10.12
C PRO A 637 -39.08 -14.77 8.76
N ASP A 638 -37.84 -14.95 8.32
CA ASP A 638 -37.33 -14.57 6.99
C ASP A 638 -36.74 -15.80 6.28
N THR A 639 -37.59 -16.50 5.51
CA THR A 639 -37.21 -17.72 4.79
C THR A 639 -36.29 -17.48 3.58
N GLN A 640 -36.13 -16.23 3.15
CA GLN A 640 -35.25 -15.85 2.04
C GLN A 640 -33.86 -15.40 2.51
N LEU A 641 -33.64 -15.30 3.82
CA LEU A 641 -32.38 -14.82 4.40
C LEU A 641 -31.15 -15.63 3.93
N PRO A 642 -31.16 -16.98 3.94
CA PRO A 642 -30.00 -17.76 3.48
C PRO A 642 -29.68 -17.53 2.00
N ILE A 643 -30.72 -17.47 1.15
CA ILE A 643 -30.59 -17.27 -0.30
C ILE A 643 -30.05 -15.86 -0.59
N ARG A 644 -30.61 -14.84 0.05
CA ARG A 644 -30.20 -13.43 -0.13
C ARG A 644 -28.73 -13.22 0.23
N LEU A 645 -28.31 -13.72 1.40
CA LEU A 645 -26.91 -13.57 1.85
C LEU A 645 -25.93 -14.36 0.97
N LEU A 646 -26.32 -15.56 0.52
CA LEU A 646 -25.50 -16.35 -0.41
C LEU A 646 -25.35 -15.62 -1.76
N TYR A 647 -26.43 -15.06 -2.31
CA TYR A 647 -26.41 -14.33 -3.58
C TYR A 647 -25.58 -13.05 -3.47
N ASP A 648 -25.72 -12.30 -2.37
CA ASP A 648 -24.91 -11.11 -2.10
C ASP A 648 -23.40 -11.47 -2.02
N TYR A 649 -23.06 -12.63 -1.48
CA TYR A 649 -21.69 -13.13 -1.49
C TYR A 649 -21.21 -13.47 -2.92
N VAL A 650 -22.00 -14.21 -3.70
CA VAL A 650 -21.67 -14.55 -5.10
C VAL A 650 -21.42 -13.29 -5.93
N LEU A 651 -22.27 -12.28 -5.79
CA LEU A 651 -22.19 -11.01 -6.52
C LEU A 651 -20.98 -10.14 -6.11
N SER A 652 -20.42 -10.34 -4.92
CA SER A 652 -19.24 -9.62 -4.43
C SER A 652 -17.94 -10.43 -4.46
N ALA A 653 -18.02 -11.72 -4.79
CA ALA A 653 -16.88 -12.62 -4.86
C ALA A 653 -16.01 -12.34 -6.11
N PRO A 654 -14.69 -12.60 -6.04
CA PRO A 654 -13.84 -12.57 -7.22
C PRO A 654 -14.26 -13.66 -8.23
N LEU A 655 -14.07 -13.43 -9.53
CA LEU A 655 -14.56 -14.31 -10.60
C LEU A 655 -14.08 -15.76 -10.46
N GLU A 656 -12.85 -15.99 -10.02
CA GLU A 656 -12.30 -17.33 -9.78
C GLU A 656 -13.12 -18.11 -8.72
N MET A 657 -13.50 -17.42 -7.65
CA MET A 657 -14.28 -18.01 -6.55
C MET A 657 -15.76 -18.15 -6.93
N ALA A 658 -16.29 -17.19 -7.69
CA ALA A 658 -17.62 -17.29 -8.29
C ALA A 658 -17.72 -18.50 -9.24
N ALA A 659 -16.71 -18.72 -10.11
CA ALA A 659 -16.66 -19.85 -11.02
C ALA A 659 -16.78 -21.20 -10.29
N ALA A 660 -16.10 -21.36 -9.15
CA ALA A 660 -16.23 -22.55 -8.31
C ALA A 660 -17.67 -22.76 -7.76
N ILE A 661 -18.37 -21.68 -7.41
CA ILE A 661 -19.78 -21.75 -6.96
C ILE A 661 -20.70 -22.17 -8.11
N PHE A 662 -20.47 -21.63 -9.32
CA PHE A 662 -21.24 -21.99 -10.51
C PHE A 662 -20.98 -23.45 -10.93
N GLU A 663 -19.74 -23.93 -10.85
CA GLU A 663 -19.40 -25.34 -11.10
C GLU A 663 -20.10 -26.30 -10.13
N ALA A 664 -20.20 -25.91 -8.85
CA ALA A 664 -20.94 -26.64 -7.83
C ALA A 664 -22.48 -26.47 -7.95
N SER A 665 -22.95 -25.63 -8.87
CA SER A 665 -24.39 -25.37 -9.10
C SER A 665 -24.85 -25.78 -10.49
N LYS A 666 -24.04 -26.55 -11.25
CA LYS A 666 -24.38 -26.97 -12.62
C LYS A 666 -25.78 -27.60 -12.73
N PRO A 667 -26.58 -27.23 -13.73
CA PRO A 667 -27.89 -27.84 -14.00
C PRO A 667 -27.85 -29.35 -14.28
N THR A 668 -26.67 -29.92 -14.57
CA THR A 668 -26.48 -31.37 -14.72
C THR A 668 -26.43 -32.12 -13.39
N LEU A 669 -26.20 -31.43 -12.27
CA LEU A 669 -26.12 -32.04 -10.94
C LEU A 669 -27.53 -32.23 -10.32
N PRO A 670 -27.72 -33.22 -9.43
CA PRO A 670 -28.95 -33.33 -8.64
C PRO A 670 -29.20 -32.10 -7.78
N VAL A 671 -30.45 -31.64 -7.68
CA VAL A 671 -30.84 -30.40 -6.94
C VAL A 671 -30.37 -30.39 -5.48
N THR A 672 -30.23 -31.55 -4.83
CA THR A 672 -29.76 -31.68 -3.45
C THR A 672 -28.27 -31.39 -3.26
N GLN A 673 -27.48 -31.54 -4.32
CA GLN A 673 -26.04 -31.29 -4.30
C GLN A 673 -25.67 -29.86 -4.76
N ARG A 674 -26.64 -29.13 -5.34
CA ARG A 674 -26.41 -27.77 -5.83
C ARG A 674 -26.43 -26.76 -4.69
N LEU A 675 -25.52 -25.78 -4.76
CA LEU A 675 -25.56 -24.60 -3.88
C LEU A 675 -26.69 -23.66 -4.28
N ILE A 676 -26.78 -23.33 -5.58
CA ILE A 676 -27.89 -22.56 -6.15
C ILE A 676 -28.85 -23.56 -6.81
N ARG A 677 -30.10 -23.60 -6.32
CA ARG A 677 -31.07 -24.63 -6.72
C ARG A 677 -31.87 -24.27 -7.97
N ASP A 678 -32.13 -22.99 -8.19
CA ASP A 678 -32.96 -22.50 -9.29
C ASP A 678 -32.10 -22.17 -10.52
N ASP A 679 -32.48 -22.71 -11.67
CA ASP A 679 -31.75 -22.55 -12.93
C ASP A 679 -31.86 -21.11 -13.45
N GLU A 680 -32.99 -20.44 -13.23
CA GLU A 680 -33.15 -19.04 -13.64
C GLU A 680 -32.23 -18.12 -12.84
N ASP A 681 -32.15 -18.32 -11.52
CA ASP A 681 -31.27 -17.53 -10.65
C ASP A 681 -29.78 -17.76 -10.98
N ILE A 682 -29.37 -18.96 -11.40
CA ILE A 682 -28.01 -19.22 -11.89
C ILE A 682 -27.70 -18.31 -13.09
N ALA A 683 -28.59 -18.27 -14.09
CA ALA A 683 -28.39 -17.43 -15.27
C ALA A 683 -28.35 -15.94 -14.91
N ARG A 684 -29.28 -15.48 -14.05
CA ARG A 684 -29.33 -14.08 -13.59
C ARG A 684 -28.07 -13.67 -12.82
N LEU A 685 -27.58 -14.51 -11.92
CA LEU A 685 -26.37 -14.26 -11.13
C LEU A 685 -25.13 -14.27 -12.02
N ALA A 686 -25.03 -15.20 -12.97
CA ALA A 686 -23.89 -15.26 -13.89
C ALA A 686 -23.83 -14.02 -14.79
N LEU A 687 -24.95 -13.62 -15.40
CA LEU A 687 -25.04 -12.40 -16.19
C LEU A 687 -24.67 -11.16 -15.36
N ALA A 688 -25.15 -11.08 -14.11
CA ALA A 688 -24.84 -9.99 -13.20
C ALA A 688 -23.36 -9.95 -12.79
N CYS A 689 -22.73 -11.10 -12.52
CA CYS A 689 -21.31 -11.19 -12.18
C CYS A 689 -20.42 -10.83 -13.37
N LEU A 690 -20.72 -11.37 -14.56
CA LEU A 690 -19.90 -11.20 -15.75
C LEU A 690 -19.95 -9.76 -16.28
N TYR A 691 -21.15 -9.20 -16.51
CA TYR A 691 -21.28 -7.80 -16.93
C TYR A 691 -20.99 -6.79 -15.82
N GLY A 692 -21.11 -7.23 -14.55
CA GLY A 692 -20.71 -6.46 -13.39
C GLY A 692 -19.21 -6.37 -13.19
N SER A 693 -18.43 -7.33 -13.71
CA SER A 693 -16.98 -7.39 -13.53
C SER A 693 -16.22 -6.37 -14.41
N ASP A 694 -15.15 -5.82 -13.84
CA ASP A 694 -14.20 -4.94 -14.55
C ASP A 694 -12.93 -5.70 -15.01
N SER A 695 -12.96 -7.03 -14.95
CA SER A 695 -11.81 -7.87 -15.32
C SER A 695 -11.64 -7.91 -16.85
N ILE A 696 -10.39 -7.92 -17.30
CA ILE A 696 -10.01 -7.73 -18.71
C ILE A 696 -9.18 -8.93 -19.23
N ASP A 697 -8.67 -9.74 -18.31
CA ASP A 697 -7.68 -10.79 -18.49
C ASP A 697 -8.19 -12.18 -18.07
N GLN A 698 -9.25 -12.26 -17.25
CA GLN A 698 -9.76 -13.51 -16.68
C GLN A 698 -10.75 -14.26 -17.58
N TRP A 699 -10.47 -14.34 -18.89
CA TRP A 699 -11.36 -14.96 -19.89
C TRP A 699 -11.65 -16.44 -19.60
N SER A 700 -10.65 -17.21 -19.14
CA SER A 700 -10.84 -18.62 -18.79
C SER A 700 -11.89 -18.82 -17.69
N ASN A 701 -11.88 -17.97 -16.66
CA ASN A 701 -12.87 -18.03 -15.58
C ASN A 701 -14.26 -17.60 -16.07
N MET A 702 -14.34 -16.61 -16.97
CA MET A 702 -15.60 -16.19 -17.57
C MET A 702 -16.23 -17.29 -18.42
N SER A 703 -15.42 -17.98 -19.24
CA SER A 703 -15.87 -19.14 -20.04
C SER A 703 -16.29 -20.31 -19.16
N ARG A 704 -15.56 -20.60 -18.07
CA ARG A 704 -15.96 -21.63 -17.08
C ARG A 704 -17.33 -21.31 -16.44
N ILE A 705 -17.60 -20.05 -16.13
CA ILE A 705 -18.92 -19.63 -15.62
C ILE A 705 -19.99 -19.87 -16.69
N PHE A 706 -19.73 -19.48 -17.94
CA PHE A 706 -20.66 -19.65 -19.06
C PHE A 706 -20.99 -21.13 -19.34
N GLU A 707 -20.00 -22.03 -19.29
CA GLU A 707 -20.20 -23.47 -19.44
C GLU A 707 -21.10 -24.11 -18.36
N CYS A 708 -21.30 -23.43 -17.24
CA CYS A 708 -22.16 -23.91 -16.15
C CYS A 708 -23.62 -23.49 -16.28
N LEU A 709 -23.98 -22.71 -17.30
CA LEU A 709 -25.31 -22.12 -17.45
C LEU A 709 -26.33 -23.08 -18.07
N PRO A 710 -27.63 -22.93 -17.74
CA PRO A 710 -28.68 -23.78 -18.30
C PRO A 710 -28.88 -23.51 -19.81
N ALA A 711 -29.09 -24.59 -20.56
CA ALA A 711 -29.55 -24.52 -21.94
C ALA A 711 -31.06 -24.77 -21.99
N TRP A 712 -31.83 -23.76 -22.41
CA TRP A 712 -33.27 -23.89 -22.59
C TRP A 712 -33.60 -24.21 -24.05
N ASN A 713 -34.33 -25.30 -24.30
CA ASN A 713 -34.82 -25.62 -25.65
C ASN A 713 -36.12 -24.86 -25.91
N ILE A 714 -36.00 -23.62 -26.38
CA ILE A 714 -37.14 -22.80 -26.82
C ILE A 714 -37.36 -23.10 -28.31
N SER A 715 -38.58 -23.46 -28.70
CA SER A 715 -38.93 -23.78 -30.08
C SER A 715 -38.78 -22.55 -30.99
N GLN A 716 -37.92 -22.65 -32.02
CA GLN A 716 -37.56 -21.62 -33.01
C GLN A 716 -38.71 -21.21 -33.97
N ASP A 717 -39.98 -21.27 -33.56
CA ASP A 717 -41.10 -20.98 -34.46
C ASP A 717 -41.57 -19.49 -34.39
N GLU A 718 -40.84 -18.60 -33.72
CA GLU A 718 -41.17 -17.16 -33.53
C GLU A 718 -40.00 -16.22 -33.96
N ASP A 719 -39.44 -16.45 -35.15
CA ASP A 719 -38.09 -15.96 -35.55
C ASP A 719 -37.91 -14.46 -35.88
N GLU A 720 -38.95 -13.60 -35.89
CA GLU A 720 -38.76 -12.15 -36.14
C GLU A 720 -38.99 -11.27 -34.89
N ASP A 721 -40.02 -11.54 -34.09
CA ASP A 721 -40.34 -10.72 -32.92
C ASP A 721 -39.31 -10.88 -31.79
N ASP A 722 -38.69 -12.07 -31.66
CA ASP A 722 -37.72 -12.38 -30.60
C ASP A 722 -36.34 -11.70 -30.79
N VAL A 723 -35.93 -11.43 -32.03
CA VAL A 723 -34.67 -10.73 -32.33
C VAL A 723 -34.75 -9.25 -31.94
N ASP A 724 -35.90 -8.63 -32.16
CA ASP A 724 -36.14 -7.23 -31.79
C ASP A 724 -36.25 -7.06 -30.27
N VAL A 725 -36.84 -8.02 -29.56
CA VAL A 725 -36.85 -8.05 -28.08
C VAL A 725 -35.43 -8.20 -27.52
N ALA A 726 -34.59 -9.04 -28.14
CA ALA A 726 -33.19 -9.21 -27.76
C ALA A 726 -32.36 -7.92 -27.91
N ASN A 727 -32.49 -7.26 -29.06
CA ASN A 727 -31.81 -6.00 -29.31
C ASN A 727 -32.31 -4.92 -28.34
N THR A 728 -33.61 -4.89 -28.05
CA THR A 728 -34.20 -3.95 -27.09
C THR A 728 -33.70 -4.20 -25.66
N THR A 729 -33.56 -5.45 -25.23
CA THR A 729 -33.03 -5.80 -23.91
C THR A 729 -31.54 -5.47 -23.78
N ALA A 730 -30.73 -5.76 -24.80
CA ALA A 730 -29.31 -5.38 -24.83
C ALA A 730 -29.11 -3.87 -24.81
N VAL A 731 -29.90 -3.10 -25.57
CA VAL A 731 -29.87 -1.63 -25.57
C VAL A 731 -30.31 -1.08 -24.21
N SER A 732 -31.37 -1.65 -23.63
CA SER A 732 -31.86 -1.24 -22.29
C SER A 732 -30.83 -1.51 -21.21
N LEU A 733 -30.14 -2.66 -21.29
CA LEU A 733 -29.06 -3.02 -20.37
C LEU A 733 -27.83 -2.13 -20.57
N GLY A 734 -27.44 -1.83 -21.82
CA GLY A 734 -26.36 -0.88 -22.12
C GLY A 734 -26.65 0.52 -21.57
N ALA A 735 -27.88 1.02 -21.73
CA ALA A 735 -28.32 2.28 -21.15
C ALA A 735 -28.38 2.25 -19.61
N PHE A 736 -28.67 1.09 -19.01
CA PHE A 736 -28.66 0.92 -17.56
C PHE A 736 -27.25 0.96 -16.98
N VAL A 737 -26.30 0.30 -17.66
CA VAL A 737 -24.93 0.09 -17.18
C VAL A 737 -23.98 1.26 -17.53
N THR A 738 -24.37 2.16 -18.43
CA THR A 738 -23.60 3.38 -18.74
C THR A 738 -23.61 4.37 -17.57
N PRO A 739 -22.43 4.73 -17.01
CA PRO A 739 -22.37 5.68 -15.91
C PRO A 739 -22.80 7.07 -16.37
N SER A 740 -23.58 7.77 -15.55
CA SER A 740 -24.03 9.15 -15.83
C SER A 740 -23.76 10.07 -14.65
N THR A 741 -23.84 11.38 -14.85
CA THR A 741 -23.64 12.37 -13.77
C THR A 741 -24.60 12.20 -12.59
N LEU A 742 -25.73 11.51 -12.79
CA LEU A 742 -26.75 11.22 -11.78
C LEU A 742 -26.68 9.78 -11.23
N LYS A 743 -26.01 8.85 -11.92
CA LYS A 743 -25.92 7.45 -11.52
C LYS A 743 -24.46 7.01 -11.39
N PRO A 744 -24.00 6.62 -10.18
CA PRO A 744 -22.69 5.99 -10.02
C PRO A 744 -22.65 4.67 -10.80
N ARG A 745 -21.45 4.09 -10.92
CA ARG A 745 -21.24 2.81 -11.61
C ARG A 745 -22.20 1.74 -11.05
N CYS A 746 -22.91 1.04 -11.94
CA CYS A 746 -23.76 -0.09 -11.55
C CYS A 746 -22.92 -1.21 -10.93
N THR A 747 -23.34 -1.65 -9.74
CA THR A 747 -22.79 -2.83 -9.06
C THR A 747 -23.40 -4.11 -9.65
N PRO A 748 -22.74 -5.28 -9.48
CA PRO A 748 -23.34 -6.56 -9.84
C PRO A 748 -24.73 -6.76 -9.24
N THR A 749 -24.96 -6.28 -8.00
CA THR A 749 -26.27 -6.33 -7.34
C THR A 749 -27.35 -5.52 -8.07
N ASP A 750 -27.03 -4.34 -8.58
CA ASP A 750 -27.97 -3.53 -9.38
C ASP A 750 -28.35 -4.22 -10.69
N ILE A 751 -27.38 -4.89 -11.32
CA ILE A 751 -27.58 -5.66 -12.55
C ILE A 751 -28.43 -6.91 -12.28
N PHE A 752 -28.22 -7.58 -11.15
CA PHE A 752 -29.05 -8.72 -10.74
C PHE A 752 -30.52 -8.31 -10.55
N ILE A 753 -30.78 -7.15 -9.95
CA ILE A 753 -32.14 -6.59 -9.81
C ILE A 753 -32.78 -6.34 -11.17
N PHE A 754 -32.00 -5.90 -12.18
CA PHE A 754 -32.48 -5.72 -13.55
C PHE A 754 -32.90 -7.05 -14.21
N PHE A 755 -32.18 -8.15 -13.95
CA PHE A 755 -32.49 -9.46 -14.53
C PHE A 755 -33.60 -10.24 -13.83
N LYS A 756 -33.93 -9.92 -12.56
CA LYS A 756 -35.03 -10.57 -11.81
C LYS A 756 -36.40 -10.60 -12.54
N PRO A 757 -36.91 -9.49 -13.11
CA PRO A 757 -38.21 -9.49 -13.77
C PRO A 757 -38.21 -10.13 -15.17
N LEU A 758 -37.06 -10.51 -15.72
CA LEU A 758 -36.98 -11.03 -17.09
C LEU A 758 -37.46 -12.49 -17.18
N PRO A 759 -38.28 -12.83 -18.19
CA PRO A 759 -38.74 -14.19 -18.44
C PRO A 759 -37.61 -15.06 -19.01
N ILE A 760 -37.80 -16.38 -18.94
CA ILE A 760 -36.83 -17.39 -19.42
C ILE A 760 -36.40 -17.15 -20.88
N ALA A 761 -37.33 -16.76 -21.76
CA ALA A 761 -37.01 -16.47 -23.16
C ALA A 761 -35.99 -15.33 -23.32
N SER A 762 -36.20 -14.23 -22.61
CA SER A 762 -35.26 -13.10 -22.61
C SER A 762 -33.93 -13.44 -21.94
N LEU A 763 -33.93 -14.31 -20.91
CA LEU A 763 -32.70 -14.79 -20.29
C LEU A 763 -31.90 -15.68 -21.23
N SER A 764 -32.53 -16.64 -21.92
CA SER A 764 -31.89 -17.48 -22.93
C SER A 764 -31.20 -16.65 -24.00
N ARG A 765 -31.90 -15.61 -24.47
CA ARG A 765 -31.37 -14.72 -25.50
C ARG A 765 -30.24 -13.83 -24.99
N ALA A 766 -30.26 -13.43 -23.72
CA ALA A 766 -29.14 -12.73 -23.08
C ALA A 766 -27.89 -13.63 -22.94
N LEU A 767 -28.07 -14.95 -22.77
CA LEU A 767 -26.97 -15.92 -22.79
C LEU A 767 -26.35 -16.06 -24.19
N ASP A 768 -27.16 -16.10 -25.24
CA ASP A 768 -26.67 -16.10 -26.63
C ASP A 768 -25.84 -14.85 -26.96
N ILE A 769 -26.26 -13.67 -26.46
CA ILE A 769 -25.52 -12.40 -26.62
C ILE A 769 -24.19 -12.47 -25.85
N LEU A 770 -24.23 -13.03 -24.63
CA LEU A 770 -23.03 -13.20 -23.80
C LEU A 770 -21.99 -14.07 -24.50
N ASP A 771 -22.41 -15.14 -25.18
CA ASP A 771 -21.50 -16.02 -25.96
C ASP A 771 -20.73 -15.23 -27.02
N VAL A 772 -21.44 -14.40 -27.81
CA VAL A 772 -20.83 -13.53 -28.83
C VAL A 772 -19.90 -12.49 -28.20
N HIS A 773 -20.23 -11.95 -27.03
CA HIS A 773 -19.38 -11.01 -26.30
C HIS A 773 -18.12 -11.68 -25.73
N LEU A 774 -18.22 -12.92 -25.23
CA LEU A 774 -17.08 -13.69 -24.74
C LEU A 774 -16.11 -13.99 -25.89
N GLU A 775 -16.62 -14.49 -27.02
CA GLU A 775 -15.82 -14.74 -28.22
C GLU A 775 -15.15 -13.45 -28.73
N SER A 776 -15.93 -12.36 -28.82
CA SER A 776 -15.41 -11.07 -29.26
C SER A 776 -14.33 -10.53 -28.31
N GLY A 777 -14.51 -10.72 -27.01
CA GLY A 777 -13.57 -10.31 -25.98
C GLY A 777 -12.27 -11.11 -25.97
N GLU A 778 -12.34 -12.42 -26.20
CA GLU A 778 -11.17 -13.28 -26.36
C GLU A 778 -10.34 -12.86 -27.58
N ILE A 779 -11.00 -12.59 -28.72
CA ILE A 779 -10.32 -12.07 -29.92
C ILE A 779 -9.62 -10.74 -29.60
N LEU A 780 -10.30 -9.79 -28.97
CA LEU A 780 -9.71 -8.50 -28.61
C LEU A 780 -8.52 -8.64 -27.65
N SER A 781 -8.59 -9.60 -26.71
CA SER A 781 -7.51 -9.92 -25.79
C SER A 781 -6.30 -10.53 -26.49
N ARG A 782 -6.52 -11.46 -27.42
CA ARG A 782 -5.47 -12.07 -28.24
C ARG A 782 -4.61 -11.02 -28.96
N TRP A 783 -5.23 -9.94 -29.43
CA TRP A 783 -4.54 -8.85 -30.11
C TRP A 783 -4.09 -7.71 -29.19
N SER A 784 -4.00 -7.94 -27.87
CA SER A 784 -3.55 -6.96 -26.87
C SER A 784 -4.39 -5.69 -26.79
N VAL A 785 -5.69 -5.76 -27.15
CA VAL A 785 -6.66 -4.66 -26.99
C VAL A 785 -7.88 -5.14 -26.21
N PRO A 786 -7.69 -5.71 -25.00
CA PRO A 786 -8.79 -6.32 -24.29
C PRO A 786 -9.81 -5.27 -23.80
N ALA A 787 -11.08 -5.66 -23.79
CA ALA A 787 -12.19 -4.83 -23.36
C ALA A 787 -13.00 -5.56 -22.27
N PRO A 788 -13.47 -4.88 -21.22
CA PRO A 788 -14.37 -5.51 -20.25
C PRO A 788 -15.69 -5.88 -20.92
N LEU A 789 -16.36 -6.96 -20.49
CA LEU A 789 -17.62 -7.42 -21.09
C LEU A 789 -18.71 -6.33 -21.11
N ARG A 790 -18.69 -5.46 -20.10
CA ARG A 790 -19.54 -4.29 -20.02
C ARG A 790 -19.43 -3.36 -21.23
N TRP A 791 -18.24 -3.22 -21.81
CA TRP A 791 -17.99 -2.34 -22.94
C TRP A 791 -18.84 -2.71 -24.15
N PHE A 792 -19.03 -4.01 -24.46
CA PHE A 792 -19.82 -4.45 -25.62
C PHE A 792 -21.29 -3.99 -25.53
N LEU A 793 -21.87 -3.96 -24.33
CA LEU A 793 -23.22 -3.44 -24.12
C LEU A 793 -23.30 -1.92 -24.32
N GLN A 794 -22.25 -1.19 -23.95
CA GLN A 794 -22.18 0.27 -24.08
C GLN A 794 -21.92 0.69 -25.53
N SER A 795 -21.04 -0.03 -26.22
CA SER A 795 -20.64 0.25 -27.60
C SER A 795 -21.65 -0.25 -28.63
N ASN A 796 -22.65 -1.05 -28.24
CA ASN A 796 -23.61 -1.65 -29.18
C ASN A 796 -24.33 -0.60 -30.05
N THR A 797 -24.53 0.62 -29.55
CA THR A 797 -25.18 1.73 -30.27
C THR A 797 -24.23 2.85 -30.69
N ASP A 798 -22.96 2.81 -30.28
CA ASP A 798 -21.97 3.86 -30.55
C ASP A 798 -20.93 3.42 -31.60
N MET A 799 -21.13 3.90 -32.82
CA MET A 799 -20.22 3.66 -33.94
C MET A 799 -18.83 4.30 -33.72
N ALA A 800 -18.75 5.43 -33.03
CA ALA A 800 -17.48 6.12 -32.79
C ALA A 800 -16.61 5.34 -31.80
N GLU A 801 -17.21 4.77 -30.75
CA GLU A 801 -16.49 3.90 -29.82
C GLU A 801 -15.98 2.62 -30.49
N GLN A 802 -16.84 1.91 -31.24
CA GLN A 802 -16.43 0.73 -32.01
C GLN A 802 -15.28 1.05 -32.97
N ARG A 803 -15.37 2.17 -33.70
CA ARG A 803 -14.31 2.66 -34.59
C ARG A 803 -13.03 2.97 -33.84
N SER A 804 -13.13 3.56 -32.65
CA SER A 804 -11.95 3.86 -31.82
C SER A 804 -11.24 2.58 -31.38
N TRP A 805 -11.98 1.53 -31.02
CA TRP A 805 -11.43 0.24 -30.62
C TRP A 805 -10.83 -0.52 -31.79
N ALA A 806 -11.50 -0.52 -32.95
CA ALA A 806 -10.95 -1.06 -34.20
C ALA A 806 -9.63 -0.38 -34.59
N ASN A 807 -9.52 0.96 -34.43
CA ASN A 807 -8.26 1.67 -34.65
C ASN A 807 -7.17 1.25 -33.67
N ARG A 808 -7.52 1.02 -32.38
CA ARG A 808 -6.56 0.52 -31.40
C ARG A 808 -6.08 -0.88 -31.76
N MET A 809 -7.00 -1.77 -32.13
CA MET A 809 -6.70 -3.12 -32.57
C MET A 809 -5.73 -3.10 -33.76
N ALA A 810 -6.02 -2.32 -34.80
CA ALA A 810 -5.15 -2.23 -35.98
C ALA A 810 -3.77 -1.61 -35.71
N ARG A 811 -3.65 -0.65 -34.79
CA ARG A 811 -2.39 0.06 -34.49
C ARG A 811 -1.53 -0.59 -33.40
N ARG A 812 -2.14 -1.35 -32.48
CA ARG A 812 -1.46 -1.94 -31.30
C ARG A 812 -1.40 -3.48 -31.33
N ALA A 813 -1.89 -4.11 -32.39
CA ALA A 813 -1.83 -5.56 -32.53
C ALA A 813 -0.40 -6.08 -32.34
N GLY A 814 -0.26 -7.11 -31.50
CA GLY A 814 1.02 -7.75 -31.17
C GLY A 814 1.69 -7.31 -29.85
N GLY A 815 1.22 -6.23 -29.22
CA GLY A 815 1.77 -5.79 -27.93
C GLY A 815 3.27 -5.41 -27.98
N LEU A 816 3.94 -5.40 -26.83
CA LEU A 816 5.39 -5.15 -26.74
C LEU A 816 6.23 -6.41 -27.06
N GLU A 817 5.66 -7.60 -26.88
CA GLU A 817 6.39 -8.88 -26.92
C GLU A 817 6.22 -9.62 -28.26
N ASP A 818 5.05 -9.56 -28.92
CA ASP A 818 4.72 -10.30 -30.15
C ASP A 818 4.51 -9.36 -31.36
N GLN A 819 5.56 -8.68 -31.79
CA GLN A 819 5.46 -7.80 -32.98
C GLN A 819 5.15 -8.59 -34.26
N LEU A 820 4.05 -8.25 -34.93
CA LEU A 820 3.52 -8.96 -36.12
C LEU A 820 4.44 -8.85 -37.35
N ASN A 821 5.38 -9.79 -37.53
CA ASN A 821 6.44 -9.67 -38.53
C ASN A 821 6.13 -10.41 -39.83
N SER A 822 5.20 -11.37 -39.83
CA SER A 822 4.85 -12.17 -41.01
C SER A 822 3.61 -11.60 -41.71
N ALA A 823 3.46 -11.86 -43.02
CA ALA A 823 2.24 -11.49 -43.74
C ALA A 823 1.02 -12.28 -43.23
N GLU A 824 1.22 -13.53 -42.81
CA GLU A 824 0.17 -14.41 -42.27
C GLU A 824 -0.41 -13.85 -40.97
N ASP A 825 0.44 -13.28 -40.09
CA ASP A 825 -0.01 -12.67 -38.82
C ASP A 825 -0.99 -11.51 -39.08
N TRP A 826 -0.71 -10.70 -40.11
CA TRP A 826 -1.56 -9.59 -40.53
C TRP A 826 -2.84 -10.07 -41.24
N GLU A 827 -2.79 -11.19 -41.96
CA GLU A 827 -3.99 -11.82 -42.52
C GLU A 827 -4.93 -12.33 -41.42
N TRP A 828 -4.39 -12.98 -40.38
CA TRP A 828 -5.18 -13.42 -39.22
C TRP A 828 -5.82 -12.25 -38.48
N LEU A 829 -5.09 -11.14 -38.30
CA LEU A 829 -5.64 -9.92 -37.73
C LEU A 829 -6.83 -9.39 -38.55
N LEU A 830 -6.69 -9.36 -39.89
CA LEU A 830 -7.77 -8.91 -40.77
C LEU A 830 -8.98 -9.84 -40.68
N GLU A 831 -8.76 -11.16 -40.66
CA GLU A 831 -9.83 -12.15 -40.50
C GLU A 831 -10.61 -11.96 -39.20
N ASP A 832 -9.91 -11.74 -38.09
CA ASP A 832 -10.53 -11.49 -36.80
C ASP A 832 -11.27 -10.15 -36.74
N MET A 833 -10.69 -9.09 -37.31
CA MET A 833 -11.38 -7.79 -37.41
C MET A 833 -12.65 -7.90 -38.25
N LEU A 834 -12.63 -8.68 -39.34
CA LEU A 834 -13.80 -8.96 -40.16
C LEU A 834 -14.82 -9.85 -39.41
N LYS A 835 -14.36 -10.83 -38.63
CA LYS A 835 -15.22 -11.67 -37.79
C LYS A 835 -15.98 -10.84 -36.74
N LEU A 836 -15.29 -9.90 -36.08
CA LEU A 836 -15.91 -8.97 -35.13
C LEU A 836 -16.94 -8.03 -35.79
N SER A 837 -16.86 -7.82 -37.10
CA SER A 837 -17.83 -7.03 -37.88
C SER A 837 -19.01 -7.82 -38.39
N GLY A 838 -18.84 -9.14 -38.50
CA GLY A 838 -19.85 -10.05 -38.99
C GLY A 838 -21.01 -10.22 -38.00
N THR A 839 -22.10 -10.77 -38.52
CA THR A 839 -23.13 -11.40 -37.70
C THR A 839 -22.67 -12.81 -37.38
N GLY A 840 -22.55 -13.16 -36.10
CA GLY A 840 -22.23 -14.53 -35.67
C GLY A 840 -23.33 -15.53 -36.07
N ASP A 841 -23.05 -16.81 -35.90
CA ASP A 841 -23.97 -17.92 -36.24
C ASP A 841 -25.33 -17.82 -35.50
N SER A 842 -25.36 -17.11 -34.36
CA SER A 842 -26.55 -16.83 -33.53
C SER A 842 -27.41 -15.65 -34.02
N GLY A 843 -27.06 -15.04 -35.17
CA GLY A 843 -27.76 -13.90 -35.77
C GLY A 843 -27.46 -12.55 -35.11
N PHE A 844 -26.63 -12.52 -34.07
CA PHE A 844 -26.20 -11.29 -33.41
C PHE A 844 -24.98 -10.68 -34.04
N LYS A 845 -24.90 -9.36 -33.93
CA LYS A 845 -23.76 -8.57 -34.38
C LYS A 845 -22.60 -8.70 -33.39
N GLY A 846 -21.39 -8.92 -33.91
CA GLY A 846 -20.16 -8.87 -33.11
C GLY A 846 -19.82 -7.45 -32.63
N ALA A 847 -18.67 -7.32 -31.95
CA ALA A 847 -18.22 -6.06 -31.35
C ALA A 847 -18.15 -4.85 -32.28
N PHE A 848 -17.92 -5.07 -33.58
CA PHE A 848 -17.84 -4.03 -34.62
C PHE A 848 -19.03 -4.04 -35.57
N GLY A 849 -20.17 -4.58 -35.15
CA GLY A 849 -21.33 -4.79 -36.01
C GLY A 849 -22.01 -3.53 -36.59
N LEU A 850 -21.62 -2.33 -36.17
CA LEU A 850 -22.05 -1.07 -36.81
C LEU A 850 -21.12 -0.67 -37.97
N LEU A 851 -19.89 -1.17 -38.00
CA LEU A 851 -18.90 -0.85 -39.03
C LEU A 851 -19.06 -1.79 -40.22
N LYS A 852 -19.06 -1.21 -41.42
CA LYS A 852 -19.04 -2.01 -42.65
C LYS A 852 -17.67 -2.64 -42.85
N SER A 853 -17.62 -3.80 -43.51
CA SER A 853 -16.36 -4.48 -43.82
C SER A 853 -15.37 -3.61 -44.59
N GLU A 854 -15.85 -2.75 -45.49
CA GLU A 854 -15.04 -1.74 -46.20
C GLU A 854 -14.34 -0.75 -45.25
N GLU A 855 -15.04 -0.29 -44.22
CA GLU A 855 -14.50 0.64 -43.23
C GLU A 855 -13.44 -0.03 -42.35
N ILE A 856 -13.65 -1.31 -42.03
CA ILE A 856 -12.66 -2.11 -41.27
C ILE A 856 -11.41 -2.37 -42.09
N MET A 857 -11.54 -2.70 -43.37
CA MET A 857 -10.40 -2.83 -44.27
C MET A 857 -9.59 -1.52 -44.35
N ARG A 858 -10.28 -0.37 -44.39
CA ARG A 858 -9.64 0.96 -44.34
C ARG A 858 -8.89 1.21 -43.04
N ILE A 859 -9.49 0.87 -41.89
CA ILE A 859 -8.86 1.01 -40.56
C ILE A 859 -7.66 0.08 -40.42
N PHE A 860 -7.81 -1.19 -40.82
CA PHE A 860 -6.75 -2.19 -40.84
C PHE A 860 -5.55 -1.71 -41.68
N PHE A 861 -5.80 -1.26 -42.91
CA PHE A 861 -4.74 -0.80 -43.81
C PHE A 861 -4.03 0.44 -43.27
N SER A 862 -4.76 1.39 -42.67
CA SER A 862 -4.19 2.53 -41.98
C SER A 862 -3.31 2.12 -40.79
N GLY A 863 -3.75 1.12 -39.99
CA GLY A 863 -2.95 0.55 -38.90
C GLY A 863 -1.68 -0.15 -39.40
N LEU A 864 -1.78 -0.97 -40.43
CA LEU A 864 -0.64 -1.64 -41.05
C LEU A 864 0.41 -0.63 -41.55
N LEU A 865 0.00 0.44 -42.23
CA LEU A 865 0.92 1.50 -42.67
C LEU A 865 1.58 2.22 -41.49
N SER A 866 0.86 2.46 -40.40
CA SER A 866 1.41 3.10 -39.21
C SER A 866 2.50 2.25 -38.52
N SER A 867 2.52 0.94 -38.74
CA SER A 867 3.57 0.03 -38.24
C SER A 867 4.89 0.12 -39.03
N GLY A 868 4.92 0.80 -40.18
CA GLY A 868 6.09 0.94 -41.04
C GLY A 868 6.44 -0.29 -41.88
N LYS A 869 5.58 -1.33 -41.89
CA LYS A 869 5.79 -2.59 -42.63
C LYS A 869 5.27 -2.50 -44.06
N PHE A 870 5.88 -1.63 -44.86
CA PHE A 870 5.43 -1.28 -46.21
C PHE A 870 5.51 -2.44 -47.23
N ASP A 871 6.48 -3.35 -47.06
CA ASP A 871 6.61 -4.52 -47.94
C ASP A 871 5.42 -5.48 -47.77
N ILE A 872 4.98 -5.70 -46.54
CA ILE A 872 3.79 -6.51 -46.22
C ILE A 872 2.54 -5.83 -46.77
N ALA A 873 2.40 -4.52 -46.56
CA ALA A 873 1.29 -3.74 -47.11
C ALA A 873 1.19 -3.84 -48.63
N ARG A 874 2.32 -3.78 -49.35
CA ARG A 874 2.38 -3.95 -50.80
C ARG A 874 1.98 -5.37 -51.21
N ASN A 875 2.49 -6.39 -50.51
CA ASN A 875 2.18 -7.79 -50.80
C ASN A 875 0.69 -8.09 -50.62
N LEU A 876 0.07 -7.62 -49.52
CA LEU A 876 -1.35 -7.83 -49.23
C LEU A 876 -2.28 -7.13 -50.23
N LEU A 877 -1.88 -5.95 -50.74
CA LEU A 877 -2.64 -5.22 -51.78
C LEU A 877 -2.59 -5.89 -53.16
N HIS A 878 -1.44 -6.46 -53.54
CA HIS A 878 -1.23 -7.01 -54.89
C HIS A 878 -1.40 -8.54 -54.95
N SER A 879 -1.70 -9.19 -53.83
CA SER A 879 -1.88 -10.64 -53.78
C SER A 879 -3.10 -11.05 -54.62
N PRO A 880 -2.94 -11.96 -55.61
CA PRO A 880 -4.05 -12.41 -56.45
C PRO A 880 -4.99 -13.30 -55.62
N GLY A 881 -6.03 -12.69 -55.06
CA GLY A 881 -6.97 -13.32 -54.12
C GLY A 881 -6.96 -12.74 -52.70
N GLY A 882 -6.25 -11.63 -52.47
CA GLY A 882 -6.19 -10.97 -51.17
C GLY A 882 -7.56 -10.55 -50.65
N LYS A 883 -7.81 -10.79 -49.35
CA LYS A 883 -9.04 -10.38 -48.63
C LYS A 883 -9.19 -8.86 -48.50
N LEU A 884 -8.14 -8.10 -48.82
CA LEU A 884 -8.10 -6.63 -48.76
C LEU A 884 -8.47 -6.02 -50.12
N ALA A 885 -9.76 -5.76 -50.33
CA ALA A 885 -10.26 -5.12 -51.54
C ALA A 885 -10.56 -3.63 -51.25
N LEU A 886 -9.63 -2.73 -51.61
CA LEU A 886 -9.78 -1.28 -51.47
C LEU A 886 -9.63 -0.60 -52.84
N ASN A 887 -10.33 0.51 -53.06
CA ASN A 887 -10.20 1.28 -54.29
C ASN A 887 -8.84 1.97 -54.37
N SER A 888 -8.26 2.08 -55.57
CA SER A 888 -6.95 2.73 -55.78
C SER A 888 -6.89 4.17 -55.23
N LEU A 889 -7.99 4.95 -55.37
CA LEU A 889 -8.09 6.30 -54.81
C LEU A 889 -8.11 6.32 -53.27
N GLU A 890 -8.71 5.31 -52.63
CA GLU A 890 -8.77 5.21 -51.18
C GLU A 890 -7.41 4.80 -50.61
N VAL A 891 -6.72 3.87 -51.28
CA VAL A 891 -5.33 3.48 -50.94
C VAL A 891 -4.41 4.69 -51.04
N GLU A 892 -4.50 5.48 -52.11
CA GLU A 892 -3.73 6.72 -52.29
C GLU A 892 -3.99 7.72 -51.15
N GLU A 893 -5.25 7.93 -50.78
CA GLU A 893 -5.64 8.83 -49.69
C GLU A 893 -5.08 8.36 -48.33
N ILE A 894 -5.15 7.07 -48.03
CA ILE A 894 -4.64 6.49 -46.78
C ILE A 894 -3.11 6.55 -46.73
N CYS A 895 -2.42 6.32 -47.85
CA CYS A 895 -0.97 6.44 -47.91
C CYS A 895 -0.51 7.91 -47.73
N LEU A 896 -1.22 8.87 -48.33
CA LEU A 896 -0.95 10.29 -48.14
C LEU A 896 -1.16 10.72 -46.68
N SER A 897 -2.24 10.28 -46.03
CA SER A 897 -2.50 10.61 -44.63
C SER A 897 -1.46 9.99 -43.69
N SER A 898 -1.09 8.73 -43.93
CA SER A 898 -0.06 8.02 -43.14
C SER A 898 1.32 8.64 -43.32
N SER A 899 1.71 8.99 -44.56
CA SER A 899 2.96 9.71 -44.85
C SER A 899 3.02 11.07 -44.15
N ARG A 900 1.89 11.79 -44.09
CA ARG A 900 1.81 13.07 -43.37
C ARG A 900 1.94 12.89 -41.85
N GLU A 901 1.33 11.86 -41.27
CA GLU A 901 1.47 11.51 -39.85
C GLU A 901 2.94 11.23 -39.50
N PHE A 902 3.66 10.43 -40.30
CA PHE A 902 5.10 10.20 -40.10
C PHE A 902 5.93 11.47 -40.21
N TYR A 903 5.64 12.32 -41.20
CA TYR A 903 6.36 13.58 -41.39
C TYR A 903 6.12 14.56 -40.23
N ASP A 904 4.88 14.70 -39.74
CA ASP A 904 4.56 15.65 -38.67
C ASP A 904 5.19 15.24 -37.33
N ASN A 905 5.38 13.94 -37.12
CA ASN A 905 6.04 13.38 -35.94
C ASN A 905 7.59 13.37 -36.06
N ALA A 906 8.15 13.62 -37.24
CA ALA A 906 9.58 13.52 -37.47
C ALA A 906 10.38 14.60 -36.71
N SER A 907 11.39 14.17 -35.95
CA SER A 907 12.31 15.05 -35.23
C SER A 907 13.38 15.72 -36.11
N SER A 908 13.67 15.12 -37.27
CA SER A 908 14.66 15.61 -38.24
C SER A 908 14.08 15.59 -39.65
N GLY A 909 14.47 16.55 -40.48
CA GLY A 909 13.99 16.60 -41.86
C GLY A 909 14.72 15.67 -42.83
N ASN A 910 15.66 14.84 -42.38
CA ASN A 910 16.43 13.97 -43.28
C ASN A 910 15.61 12.75 -43.75
N TYR A 911 15.24 12.70 -45.03
CA TYR A 911 14.43 11.62 -45.61
C TYR A 911 15.11 10.24 -45.65
N THR A 912 16.41 10.13 -45.36
CA THR A 912 17.10 8.83 -45.35
C THR A 912 17.05 8.12 -44.00
N PHE A 913 16.59 8.79 -42.93
CA PHE A 913 16.60 8.26 -41.57
C PHE A 913 15.33 8.62 -40.78
N GLY A 914 14.98 7.77 -39.81
CA GLY A 914 13.87 7.99 -38.88
C GLY A 914 12.50 8.06 -39.55
N ASP A 915 11.57 8.78 -38.93
CA ASP A 915 10.18 8.87 -39.40
C ASP A 915 10.05 9.55 -40.76
N MET A 916 11.00 10.40 -41.13
CA MET A 916 11.01 11.02 -42.46
C MET A 916 11.28 10.00 -43.58
N LYS A 917 12.09 8.96 -43.29
CA LYS A 917 12.26 7.82 -44.19
C LYS A 917 10.96 7.03 -44.31
N LEU A 918 10.30 6.75 -43.20
CA LEU A 918 9.01 6.06 -43.19
C LEU A 918 7.95 6.83 -43.98
N ALA A 919 7.92 8.16 -43.84
CA ALA A 919 7.04 9.03 -44.63
C ALA A 919 7.29 8.91 -46.14
N TYR A 920 8.56 8.84 -46.56
CA TYR A 920 8.95 8.70 -47.96
C TYR A 920 8.65 7.30 -48.51
N ASP A 921 8.99 6.25 -47.75
CA ASP A 921 8.80 4.86 -48.14
C ASP A 921 7.32 4.47 -48.20
N CYS A 922 6.47 5.05 -47.34
CA CYS A 922 5.01 4.90 -47.38
C CYS A 922 4.41 5.27 -48.76
N LEU A 923 4.95 6.29 -49.41
CA LEU A 923 4.50 6.75 -50.73
C LEU A 923 4.97 5.84 -51.88
N ASN A 924 5.72 4.76 -51.60
CA ASN A 924 6.08 3.70 -52.56
C ASN A 924 5.14 2.48 -52.49
N VAL A 925 4.14 2.47 -51.60
CA VAL A 925 3.19 1.36 -51.47
C VAL A 925 2.17 1.33 -52.64
N PRO A 926 1.48 2.44 -52.97
CA PRO A 926 0.55 2.50 -54.11
C PRO A 926 1.27 2.74 -55.45
N GLU A 927 0.52 2.60 -56.55
CA GLU A 927 0.98 3.00 -57.89
C GLU A 927 1.26 4.53 -57.96
N THR A 928 2.24 4.93 -58.79
CA THR A 928 2.70 6.31 -58.86
C THR A 928 1.64 7.27 -59.43
N SER A 929 1.19 8.22 -58.61
CA SER A 929 0.27 9.32 -58.95
C SER A 929 0.98 10.68 -58.84
N GLU A 930 0.51 11.68 -59.59
CA GLU A 930 1.04 13.06 -59.49
C GLU A 930 0.96 13.63 -58.07
N ARG A 931 -0.06 13.26 -57.28
CA ARG A 931 -0.21 13.76 -55.90
C ARG A 931 0.88 13.20 -54.98
N LEU A 932 1.20 11.92 -55.16
CA LEU A 932 2.27 11.24 -54.41
C LEU A 932 3.64 11.80 -54.77
N LEU A 933 3.89 12.08 -56.05
CA LEU A 933 5.13 12.71 -56.51
C LEU A 933 5.32 14.09 -55.88
N ARG A 934 4.28 14.93 -55.84
CA ARG A 934 4.35 16.25 -55.18
C ARG A 934 4.65 16.17 -53.69
N GLU A 935 4.11 15.18 -52.98
CA GLU A 935 4.42 14.97 -51.56
C GLU A 935 5.85 14.44 -51.38
N LYS A 936 6.34 13.54 -52.26
CA LYS A 936 7.75 13.09 -52.26
C LYS A 936 8.72 14.24 -52.50
N ASP A 937 8.45 15.07 -53.50
CA ASP A 937 9.24 16.27 -53.81
C ASP A 937 9.30 17.19 -52.57
N PHE A 938 8.17 17.38 -51.89
CA PHE A 938 8.12 18.18 -50.67
C PHE A 938 8.94 17.61 -49.51
N ILE A 939 8.95 16.28 -49.32
CA ILE A 939 9.79 15.59 -48.34
C ILE A 939 11.28 15.80 -48.67
N GLU A 940 11.66 15.67 -49.95
CA GLU A 940 13.03 15.90 -50.39
C GLU A 940 13.46 17.37 -50.22
N ALA A 941 12.56 18.33 -50.49
CA ALA A 941 12.79 19.75 -50.23
C ALA A 941 13.05 20.00 -48.73
N THR A 942 12.30 19.35 -47.85
CA THR A 942 12.43 19.46 -46.39
C THR A 942 13.81 18.99 -45.91
N SER A 943 14.30 17.89 -46.47
CA SER A 943 15.66 17.38 -46.18
C SER A 943 16.75 18.35 -46.64
N ARG A 944 16.58 18.96 -47.82
CA ARG A 944 17.50 19.98 -48.32
C ARG A 944 17.49 21.24 -47.45
N ILE A 945 16.34 21.70 -46.98
CA ILE A 945 16.28 22.85 -46.05
C ILE A 945 17.00 22.53 -44.75
N SER A 946 16.79 21.32 -44.23
CA SER A 946 17.39 20.87 -42.98
C SER A 946 18.91 20.74 -43.07
N SER A 947 19.47 20.39 -44.23
CA SER A 947 20.93 20.29 -44.43
C SER A 947 21.64 21.64 -44.34
N PHE A 948 20.94 22.75 -44.57
CA PHE A 948 21.46 24.10 -44.36
C PHE A 948 21.43 24.59 -42.90
N ASN A 949 21.01 23.74 -41.95
CA ASN A 949 20.92 24.06 -40.51
C ASN A 949 20.11 25.34 -40.22
N VAL A 950 18.99 25.51 -40.92
CA VAL A 950 18.09 26.63 -40.71
C VAL A 950 17.52 26.59 -39.30
N THR A 951 17.62 27.70 -38.57
CA THR A 951 17.10 27.80 -37.20
C THR A 951 15.80 28.58 -37.15
N SER A 952 14.84 28.09 -36.37
CA SER A 952 13.57 28.78 -36.10
C SER A 952 13.75 29.85 -35.02
N LYS A 953 14.54 29.52 -33.99
CA LYS A 953 15.02 30.40 -32.92
C LYS A 953 16.54 30.22 -32.78
N PRO A 954 17.30 31.20 -32.27
CA PRO A 954 18.74 31.05 -32.09
C PRO A 954 19.09 29.74 -31.37
N GLY A 955 19.77 28.84 -32.09
CA GLY A 955 20.20 27.52 -31.56
C GLY A 955 19.21 26.35 -31.70
N ILE A 956 17.99 26.56 -32.21
CA ILE A 956 16.99 25.49 -32.40
C ILE A 956 16.74 25.29 -33.90
N PRO A 957 17.02 24.10 -34.48
CA PRO A 957 16.75 23.82 -35.89
C PRO A 957 15.25 23.86 -36.18
N ILE A 958 14.87 24.26 -37.39
CA ILE A 958 13.48 24.25 -37.82
C ILE A 958 12.96 22.80 -37.91
N SER A 959 11.79 22.55 -37.33
CA SER A 959 11.16 21.23 -37.36
C SER A 959 10.41 20.99 -38.68
N PRO A 960 10.25 19.73 -39.13
CA PRO A 960 9.48 19.41 -40.33
C PRO A 960 8.05 19.96 -40.30
N ILE A 961 7.36 19.83 -39.17
CA ILE A 961 6.01 20.37 -38.97
C ILE A 961 5.96 21.90 -39.14
N GLU A 962 6.98 22.63 -38.67
CA GLU A 962 7.09 24.08 -38.91
C GLU A 962 7.25 24.40 -40.39
N ILE A 963 8.06 23.63 -41.13
CA ILE A 963 8.24 23.78 -42.59
C ILE A 963 6.90 23.59 -43.31
N ARG A 964 6.14 22.56 -42.96
CA ARG A 964 4.84 22.26 -43.57
C ARG A 964 3.78 23.32 -43.27
N LEU A 965 3.79 23.89 -42.07
CA LEU A 965 2.86 24.94 -41.66
C LEU A 965 3.19 26.34 -42.23
N THR A 966 4.33 26.51 -42.92
CA THR A 966 4.66 27.80 -43.54
C THR A 966 3.72 28.13 -44.71
N LYS A 967 3.03 29.28 -44.59
CA LYS A 967 2.12 29.78 -45.64
C LYS A 967 2.88 30.27 -46.88
N ASP A 968 3.94 31.06 -46.66
CA ASP A 968 4.83 31.51 -47.72
C ASP A 968 6.07 30.61 -47.80
N ARG A 969 6.05 29.68 -48.75
CA ARG A 969 7.13 28.69 -48.95
C ARG A 969 8.41 29.34 -49.50
N LEU A 970 8.34 30.49 -50.18
CA LEU A 970 9.53 31.19 -50.67
C LEU A 970 10.31 31.85 -49.54
N SER A 971 9.64 32.22 -48.43
CA SER A 971 10.31 32.73 -47.23
C SER A 971 11.31 31.75 -46.61
N LEU A 972 11.11 30.43 -46.82
CA LEU A 972 12.06 29.40 -46.38
C LEU A 972 13.40 29.53 -47.11
N VAL A 973 13.37 29.86 -48.40
CA VAL A 973 14.58 30.07 -49.21
C VAL A 973 15.34 31.30 -48.73
N SER A 974 14.63 32.40 -48.44
CA SER A 974 15.24 33.58 -47.82
C SER A 974 15.90 33.24 -46.47
N ARG A 975 15.29 32.37 -45.67
CA ARG A 975 15.85 31.93 -44.39
C ARG A 975 17.09 31.04 -44.56
N VAL A 976 17.11 30.17 -45.58
CA VAL A 976 18.30 29.38 -45.95
C VAL A 976 19.46 30.31 -46.32
N LEU A 977 19.22 31.30 -47.17
CA LEU A 977 20.26 32.22 -47.65
C LEU A 977 20.81 33.15 -46.55
N SER A 978 19.96 33.56 -45.60
CA SER A 978 20.41 34.36 -44.45
C SER A 978 21.14 33.55 -43.37
N SER A 979 20.89 32.24 -43.28
CA SER A 979 21.56 31.36 -42.32
C SER A 979 22.96 30.94 -42.78
N ASN A 980 23.20 30.89 -44.09
CA ASN A 980 24.46 30.42 -44.66
C ASN A 980 24.99 31.37 -45.74
N ASN A 981 26.08 32.05 -45.41
CA ASN A 981 26.73 33.00 -46.30
C ASN A 981 27.29 32.38 -47.59
N ASP A 982 27.49 31.06 -47.67
CA ASP A 982 28.00 30.41 -48.87
C ASP A 982 26.90 29.79 -49.76
N ALA A 983 25.64 29.77 -49.30
CA ALA A 983 24.54 29.11 -50.03
C ALA A 983 24.30 29.72 -51.42
N TYR A 984 24.57 31.02 -51.60
CA TYR A 984 24.40 31.70 -52.90
C TYR A 984 25.30 31.13 -54.00
N LYS A 985 26.40 30.45 -53.64
CA LYS A 985 27.33 29.83 -54.59
C LYS A 985 26.71 28.60 -55.29
N HIS A 986 25.70 27.99 -54.70
CA HIS A 986 25.04 26.77 -55.18
C HIS A 986 23.67 27.06 -55.81
N THR A 987 23.66 27.89 -56.86
CA THR A 987 22.45 28.37 -57.56
C THR A 987 21.51 27.25 -57.98
N GLU A 988 22.02 26.18 -58.62
CA GLU A 988 21.17 25.08 -59.10
C GLU A 988 20.50 24.30 -57.96
N VAL A 989 21.17 24.15 -56.81
CA VAL A 989 20.60 23.45 -55.65
C VAL A 989 19.43 24.24 -55.05
N ILE A 990 19.53 25.57 -55.04
CA ILE A 990 18.46 26.44 -54.56
C ILE A 990 17.29 26.51 -55.54
N LEU A 991 17.53 26.51 -56.85
CA LEU A 991 16.47 26.44 -57.85
C LEU A 991 15.74 25.10 -57.83
N ASP A 992 16.47 23.99 -57.70
CA ASP A 992 15.91 22.66 -57.52
C ASP A 992 15.11 22.55 -56.20
N LEU A 993 15.56 23.18 -55.11
CA LEU A 993 14.78 23.30 -53.87
C LEU A 993 13.44 24.03 -54.10
N VAL A 994 13.43 25.13 -54.84
CA VAL A 994 12.22 25.92 -55.14
C VAL A 994 11.23 25.10 -55.95
N GLN A 995 11.70 24.38 -56.96
CA GLN A 995 10.88 23.45 -57.74
C GLN A 995 10.21 22.43 -56.82
N LYS A 996 10.97 21.78 -55.94
CA LYS A 996 10.45 20.76 -55.01
C LYS A 996 9.55 21.31 -53.89
N LEU A 997 9.63 22.59 -53.57
CA LEU A 997 8.69 23.26 -52.66
C LEU A 997 7.28 23.46 -53.26
N GLY A 998 7.08 23.07 -54.53
CA GLY A 998 5.80 23.12 -55.22
C GLY A 998 5.69 24.24 -56.26
N PHE A 999 6.80 24.88 -56.60
CA PHE A 999 6.88 25.92 -57.65
C PHE A 999 7.42 25.35 -58.97
N LEU A 1000 7.03 24.11 -59.32
CA LEU A 1000 7.40 23.49 -60.59
C LEU A 1000 6.89 24.36 -61.76
N ASN A 1001 7.83 24.79 -62.61
CA ASN A 1001 7.58 25.67 -63.76
C ASN A 1001 7.03 27.07 -63.44
N ASP A 1002 7.19 27.56 -62.20
CA ASP A 1002 6.84 28.94 -61.85
C ASP A 1002 8.02 29.90 -62.07
N VAL A 1003 7.92 30.69 -63.14
CA VAL A 1003 8.96 31.66 -63.53
C VAL A 1003 9.03 32.84 -62.56
N VAL A 1004 7.94 33.18 -61.88
CA VAL A 1004 7.93 34.28 -60.89
C VAL A 1004 8.75 33.87 -59.68
N ALA A 1005 8.57 32.65 -59.20
CA ALA A 1005 9.37 32.08 -58.12
C ALA A 1005 10.86 31.96 -58.51
N GLU A 1006 11.16 31.53 -59.75
CA GLU A 1006 12.52 31.46 -60.27
C GLU A 1006 13.20 32.85 -60.29
N VAL A 1007 12.54 33.88 -60.81
CA VAL A 1007 13.08 35.24 -60.84
C VAL A 1007 13.26 35.82 -59.42
N LYS A 1008 12.29 35.62 -58.53
CA LYS A 1008 12.39 36.03 -57.11
C LYS A 1008 13.56 35.36 -56.41
N THR A 1009 13.81 34.08 -56.68
CA THR A 1009 14.91 33.35 -56.05
C THR A 1009 16.27 33.75 -56.60
N LEU A 1010 16.39 34.00 -57.91
CA LEU A 1010 17.59 34.59 -58.49
C LEU A 1010 17.88 35.99 -57.93
N ALA A 1011 16.85 36.80 -57.67
CA ALA A 1011 17.00 38.10 -57.02
C ALA A 1011 17.50 37.97 -55.57
N MET A 1012 16.95 37.03 -54.78
CA MET A 1012 17.43 36.75 -53.42
C MET A 1012 18.89 36.27 -53.41
N LEU A 1013 19.29 35.45 -54.39
CA LEU A 1013 20.67 34.99 -54.57
C LEU A 1013 21.61 36.14 -54.96
N ALA A 1014 21.17 37.04 -55.84
CA ALA A 1014 21.96 38.21 -56.24
C ALA A 1014 22.15 39.20 -55.07
N ASP A 1015 21.12 39.41 -54.25
CA ASP A 1015 21.19 40.28 -53.06
C ASP A 1015 22.11 39.70 -51.98
N THR A 1016 22.04 38.39 -51.73
CA THR A 1016 22.95 37.73 -50.78
C THR A 1016 24.40 37.74 -51.26
N ALA A 1017 24.65 37.54 -52.56
CA ALA A 1017 25.99 37.72 -53.14
C ALA A 1017 26.50 39.16 -52.98
N LEU A 1018 25.62 40.16 -53.12
CA LEU A 1018 25.93 41.57 -52.90
C LEU A 1018 26.27 41.86 -51.42
N GLN A 1019 25.55 41.27 -50.46
CA GLN A 1019 25.83 41.43 -49.03
C GLN A 1019 27.20 40.86 -48.60
N VAL A 1020 27.66 39.80 -49.28
CA VAL A 1020 28.99 39.18 -49.06
C VAL A 1020 30.08 39.83 -49.93
N GLU A 1021 29.76 40.90 -50.67
CA GLU A 1021 30.66 41.64 -51.56
C GLU A 1021 31.20 40.81 -52.76
N ASP A 1022 30.49 39.76 -53.16
CA ASP A 1022 30.80 38.97 -54.36
C ASP A 1022 30.09 39.53 -55.59
N PHE A 1023 30.61 40.67 -56.07
CA PHE A 1023 30.00 41.40 -57.19
C PHE A 1023 30.01 40.64 -58.52
N HIS A 1024 30.95 39.70 -58.71
CA HIS A 1024 31.02 38.90 -59.92
C HIS A 1024 29.84 37.93 -60.00
N ARG A 1025 29.58 37.19 -58.92
CA ARG A 1025 28.42 36.30 -58.83
C ARG A 1025 27.10 37.06 -58.83
N ALA A 1026 27.03 38.20 -58.12
CA ALA A 1026 25.85 39.03 -58.14
C ALA A 1026 25.49 39.49 -59.57
N TYR A 1027 26.50 39.85 -60.38
CA TYR A 1027 26.31 40.19 -61.79
C TYR A 1027 25.79 39.00 -62.61
N GLU A 1028 26.44 37.83 -62.55
CA GLU A 1028 26.02 36.63 -63.29
C GLU A 1028 24.57 36.22 -62.97
N LEU A 1029 24.19 36.27 -61.69
CA LEU A 1029 22.84 35.96 -61.23
C LEU A 1029 21.81 36.98 -61.74
N SER A 1030 22.16 38.27 -61.71
CA SER A 1030 21.29 39.33 -62.22
C SER A 1030 21.13 39.30 -63.76
N GLU A 1031 22.16 38.86 -64.49
CA GLU A 1031 22.09 38.63 -65.92
C GLU A 1031 21.15 37.46 -66.24
N ARG A 1032 21.34 36.31 -65.58
CA ARG A 1032 20.46 35.13 -65.71
C ARG A 1032 19.00 35.45 -65.37
N MET A 1033 18.78 36.23 -64.31
CA MET A 1033 17.47 36.73 -63.92
C MET A 1033 16.84 37.60 -65.01
N SER A 1034 17.60 38.54 -65.59
CA SER A 1034 17.12 39.42 -66.66
C SER A 1034 16.79 38.66 -67.95
N GLU A 1035 17.59 37.65 -68.29
CA GLU A 1035 17.30 36.77 -69.43
C GLU A 1035 16.02 35.95 -69.22
N ALA A 1036 15.81 35.41 -68.03
CA ALA A 1036 14.59 34.69 -67.67
C ALA A 1036 13.36 35.60 -67.77
N ALA A 1037 13.45 36.83 -67.24
CA ALA A 1037 12.39 37.83 -67.32
C ALA A 1037 12.07 38.24 -68.77
N ILE A 1038 13.09 38.49 -69.60
CA ILE A 1038 12.91 38.87 -71.01
C ILE A 1038 12.31 37.71 -71.82
N LYS A 1039 12.77 36.48 -71.60
CA LYS A 1039 12.19 35.28 -72.22
C LYS A 1039 10.72 35.15 -71.85
N PHE A 1040 10.37 35.24 -70.56
CA PHE A 1040 8.97 35.19 -70.10
C PHE A 1040 8.10 36.27 -70.72
N ARG A 1041 8.59 37.51 -70.78
CA ARG A 1041 7.93 38.64 -71.44
C ARG A 1041 7.73 38.40 -72.94
N SER A 1042 8.68 37.76 -73.62
CA SER A 1042 8.55 37.46 -75.05
C SER A 1042 7.48 36.41 -75.35
N PHE A 1043 7.25 35.48 -74.43
CA PHE A 1043 6.18 34.48 -74.54
C PHE A 1043 4.80 35.03 -74.15
N ASN A 1044 4.74 36.05 -73.26
CA ASN A 1044 3.51 36.72 -72.82
C ASN A 1044 3.50 38.23 -73.18
N PRO A 1045 3.30 38.61 -74.46
CA PRO A 1045 3.39 40.00 -74.93
C PRO A 1045 2.17 40.88 -74.58
N LEU A 1046 1.05 40.30 -74.14
CA LEU A 1046 -0.11 41.04 -73.64
C LEU A 1046 0.14 41.38 -72.17
N GLY A 1047 0.66 42.59 -71.91
CA GLY A 1047 1.06 43.09 -70.60
C GLY A 1047 -0.07 43.32 -69.58
N ALA A 1048 -0.93 42.32 -69.37
CA ALA A 1048 -2.06 42.35 -68.45
C ALA A 1048 -2.01 41.26 -67.37
N ASP A 1049 -0.95 40.46 -67.30
CA ASP A 1049 -0.76 39.49 -66.21
C ASP A 1049 0.03 40.12 -65.06
N GLU A 1050 -0.56 40.05 -63.86
CA GLU A 1050 0.01 40.44 -62.56
C GLU A 1050 1.42 39.83 -62.33
N GLN A 1051 1.66 38.64 -62.88
CA GLN A 1051 2.94 37.94 -62.84
C GLN A 1051 4.04 38.64 -63.64
N VAL A 1052 3.72 39.24 -64.80
CA VAL A 1052 4.70 39.95 -65.63
C VAL A 1052 5.11 41.25 -64.95
N THR A 1053 4.17 41.94 -64.31
CA THR A 1053 4.47 43.13 -63.52
C THR A 1053 5.35 42.82 -62.32
N GLU A 1054 5.08 41.75 -61.57
CA GLU A 1054 5.92 41.32 -60.44
C GLU A 1054 7.34 40.93 -60.88
N VAL A 1055 7.48 40.18 -61.97
CA VAL A 1055 8.79 39.78 -62.52
C VAL A 1055 9.62 41.00 -62.91
N ASN A 1056 8.99 41.96 -63.59
CA ASN A 1056 9.67 43.21 -63.98
C ASN A 1056 10.10 44.00 -62.75
N GLU A 1057 9.21 44.12 -61.75
CA GLU A 1057 9.48 44.83 -60.49
C GLU A 1057 10.69 44.27 -59.75
N VAL A 1058 10.72 42.95 -59.55
CA VAL A 1058 11.84 42.27 -58.89
C VAL A 1058 13.14 42.47 -59.67
N CYS A 1059 13.09 42.32 -61.00
CA CYS A 1059 14.29 42.37 -61.84
C CYS A 1059 14.90 43.78 -61.94
N TRP A 1060 14.10 44.84 -62.11
CA TRP A 1060 14.66 46.21 -62.22
C TRP A 1060 15.25 46.68 -60.89
N VAL A 1061 14.62 46.33 -59.75
CA VAL A 1061 15.11 46.70 -58.41
C VAL A 1061 16.46 46.06 -58.14
N ALA A 1062 16.61 44.75 -58.38
CA ALA A 1062 17.87 44.05 -58.17
C ALA A 1062 19.00 44.58 -59.08
N CYS A 1063 18.71 44.80 -60.38
CA CYS A 1063 19.67 45.38 -61.32
C CYS A 1063 20.08 46.83 -60.93
N PHE A 1064 19.13 47.65 -60.46
CA PHE A 1064 19.40 49.01 -60.01
C PHE A 1064 20.24 49.05 -58.73
N GLN A 1065 19.97 48.17 -57.76
CA GLN A 1065 20.72 48.07 -56.51
C GLN A 1065 22.18 47.69 -56.75
N LEU A 1066 22.45 46.67 -57.58
CA LEU A 1066 23.80 46.26 -57.94
C LEU A 1066 24.53 47.32 -58.76
N GLY A 1067 23.85 47.96 -59.71
CA GLY A 1067 24.44 49.00 -60.57
C GLY A 1067 24.87 50.27 -59.85
N ARG A 1068 24.31 50.56 -58.66
CA ARG A 1068 24.61 51.78 -57.87
C ARG A 1068 25.82 51.63 -56.94
N GLN A 1069 26.25 50.41 -56.63
CA GLN A 1069 27.32 50.19 -55.64
C GLN A 1069 28.64 50.77 -56.12
N SER A 1070 29.35 51.50 -55.26
CA SER A 1070 30.59 52.17 -55.65
C SER A 1070 31.79 51.21 -55.70
N GLU A 1071 31.71 50.17 -54.90
CA GLU A 1071 32.71 49.14 -54.61
C GLU A 1071 32.90 48.13 -55.75
N PHE A 1072 31.99 48.11 -56.73
CA PHE A 1072 32.09 47.25 -57.90
C PHE A 1072 32.92 47.91 -59.01
N ASP A 1073 34.16 47.47 -59.24
CA ASP A 1073 35.10 48.19 -60.12
C ASP A 1073 34.73 48.18 -61.63
N ASP A 1074 33.90 47.24 -62.09
CA ASP A 1074 33.60 47.06 -63.52
C ASP A 1074 32.47 48.00 -64.00
N LEU A 1075 32.88 49.17 -64.51
CA LEU A 1075 31.98 50.19 -65.07
C LEU A 1075 31.13 49.69 -66.24
N ASN A 1076 31.65 48.80 -67.10
CA ASN A 1076 30.90 48.31 -68.25
C ASN A 1076 29.73 47.43 -67.80
N LYS A 1077 29.99 46.53 -66.85
CA LYS A 1077 28.95 45.69 -66.25
C LYS A 1077 27.89 46.52 -65.51
N LYS A 1078 28.29 47.55 -64.78
CA LYS A 1078 27.35 48.51 -64.14
C LYS A 1078 26.44 49.22 -65.13
N LEU A 1079 27.00 49.71 -66.24
CA LEU A 1079 26.23 50.36 -67.29
C LEU A 1079 25.23 49.39 -67.94
N LEU A 1080 25.62 48.12 -68.13
CA LEU A 1080 24.70 47.09 -68.64
C LEU A 1080 23.55 46.82 -67.66
N LEU A 1081 23.83 46.67 -66.36
CA LEU A 1081 22.81 46.47 -65.34
C LEU A 1081 21.83 47.63 -65.25
N LEU A 1082 22.32 48.87 -65.30
CA LEU A 1082 21.47 50.06 -65.34
C LEU A 1082 20.69 50.16 -66.66
N GLY A 1083 21.27 49.72 -67.77
CA GLY A 1083 20.57 49.57 -69.05
C GLY A 1083 19.41 48.58 -68.97
N ARG A 1084 19.63 47.41 -68.34
CA ARG A 1084 18.56 46.42 -68.07
C ARG A 1084 17.52 46.94 -67.09
N ALA A 1085 17.92 47.69 -66.08
CA ALA A 1085 16.99 48.35 -65.17
C ALA A 1085 16.09 49.36 -65.91
N LEU A 1086 16.64 50.15 -66.84
CA LEU A 1086 15.85 51.10 -67.67
C LEU A 1086 14.84 50.39 -68.59
N GLU A 1087 15.16 49.18 -69.06
CA GLU A 1087 14.29 48.39 -69.93
C GLU A 1087 13.05 47.84 -69.17
N LEU A 1088 13.21 47.54 -67.87
CA LEU A 1088 12.22 46.84 -67.04
C LEU A 1088 11.51 47.73 -66.01
N CYS A 1089 12.04 48.92 -65.76
CA CYS A 1089 11.55 49.85 -64.74
C CYS A 1089 10.18 50.46 -65.11
N PRO A 1090 9.28 50.66 -64.13
CA PRO A 1090 8.03 51.40 -64.34
C PRO A 1090 8.32 52.87 -64.66
N ALA A 1091 7.41 53.51 -65.40
CA ALA A 1091 7.59 54.87 -65.90
C ALA A 1091 7.89 55.90 -64.79
N GLU A 1092 7.36 55.67 -63.59
CA GLU A 1092 7.52 56.55 -62.42
C GLU A 1092 8.95 56.60 -61.87
N LYS A 1093 9.73 55.52 -62.02
CA LYS A 1093 11.08 55.37 -61.42
C LYS A 1093 12.22 55.58 -62.42
N LEU A 1094 11.90 55.79 -63.71
CA LEU A 1094 12.86 56.13 -64.76
C LEU A 1094 13.80 57.30 -64.40
N PRO A 1095 13.33 58.41 -63.79
CA PRO A 1095 14.22 59.53 -63.45
C PRO A 1095 15.35 59.14 -62.47
N ASP A 1096 15.06 58.24 -61.53
CA ASP A 1096 16.01 57.80 -60.51
C ASP A 1096 17.10 56.91 -61.13
N VAL A 1097 16.71 55.98 -62.00
CA VAL A 1097 17.63 55.09 -62.73
C VAL A 1097 18.48 55.89 -63.72
N LEU A 1098 17.89 56.81 -64.48
CA LEU A 1098 18.61 57.72 -65.39
C LEU A 1098 19.58 58.64 -64.64
N GLY A 1099 19.22 59.07 -63.42
CA GLY A 1099 20.08 59.86 -62.55
C GLY A 1099 21.34 59.11 -62.14
N ALA A 1100 21.23 57.83 -61.77
CA ALA A 1100 22.37 56.96 -61.47
C ALA A 1100 23.21 56.68 -62.73
N TRP A 1101 22.54 56.39 -63.86
CA TRP A 1101 23.20 56.09 -65.14
C TRP A 1101 24.05 57.27 -65.64
N ARG A 1102 23.54 58.51 -65.60
CA ARG A 1102 24.31 59.71 -66.00
C ARG A 1102 25.53 59.99 -65.12
N ARG A 1103 25.53 59.55 -63.86
CA ARG A 1103 26.70 59.70 -62.97
C ARG A 1103 27.80 58.73 -63.39
N LEU A 1104 27.45 57.46 -63.60
CA LEU A 1104 28.37 56.43 -64.08
C LEU A 1104 28.86 56.71 -65.50
N GLU A 1105 28.01 57.23 -66.38
CA GLU A 1105 28.41 57.65 -67.72
C GLU A 1105 29.48 58.75 -67.67
N LYS A 1106 29.36 59.72 -66.76
CA LYS A 1106 30.40 60.74 -66.56
C LYS A 1106 31.70 60.15 -66.03
N GLU A 1107 31.64 59.16 -65.15
CA GLU A 1107 32.81 58.44 -64.64
C GLU A 1107 33.48 57.60 -65.73
N ASP A 1108 32.70 56.90 -66.56
CA ASP A 1108 33.20 56.12 -67.70
C ASP A 1108 33.81 57.04 -68.77
N ILE A 1109 33.21 58.20 -69.06
CA ILE A 1109 33.80 59.22 -69.94
C ILE A 1109 35.15 59.69 -69.38
N LYS A 1110 35.24 60.00 -68.08
CA LYS A 1110 36.51 60.38 -67.43
C LYS A 1110 37.56 59.27 -67.50
N VAL A 1111 37.19 58.03 -67.22
CA VAL A 1111 38.11 56.87 -67.32
C VAL A 1111 38.55 56.63 -68.77
N ARG A 1112 37.66 56.81 -69.75
CA ARG A 1112 38.01 56.77 -71.18
C ARG A 1112 38.93 57.92 -71.58
N GLU A 1113 38.69 59.13 -71.09
CA GLU A 1113 39.56 60.29 -71.26
C GLU A 1113 40.94 60.07 -70.62
N GLU A 1114 41.02 59.45 -69.43
CA GLU A 1114 42.27 59.07 -68.78
C GLU A 1114 43.03 57.97 -69.54
N LYS A 1115 42.33 56.97 -70.07
CA LYS A 1115 42.91 55.94 -70.96
C LYS A 1115 43.41 56.53 -72.28
N LEU A 1116 42.66 57.46 -72.88
CA LEU A 1116 43.06 58.20 -74.08
C LEU A 1116 44.22 59.18 -73.80
N GLY A 1117 44.26 59.77 -72.61
CA GLY A 1117 45.34 60.63 -72.12
C GLY A 1117 46.65 59.88 -71.88
N LEU A 1118 46.59 58.65 -71.36
CA LEU A 1118 47.74 57.75 -71.22
C LEU A 1118 48.31 57.28 -72.58
N HIS A 1119 47.50 57.27 -73.65
CA HIS A 1119 47.97 57.04 -75.01
C HIS A 1119 48.58 58.29 -75.68
N SER A 1120 48.25 59.49 -75.22
CA SER A 1120 48.83 60.76 -75.69
C SER A 1120 50.24 61.02 -75.12
N SER A 1121 50.58 60.45 -73.95
CA SER A 1121 51.86 60.69 -73.26
C SER A 1121 52.92 59.59 -73.42
N ALA A 1122 52.73 58.62 -74.33
CA ALA A 1122 53.72 57.57 -74.59
C ALA A 1122 54.04 57.46 -76.10
N THR A 1123 54.80 58.42 -76.61
CA THR A 1123 55.49 58.29 -77.91
C THR A 1123 56.92 58.77 -77.77
N THR A 1124 57.84 57.93 -77.29
CA THR A 1124 59.17 57.73 -77.90
C THR A 1124 59.94 56.56 -77.29
N THR A 1125 60.47 55.72 -78.20
CA THR A 1125 61.52 54.69 -78.09
C THR A 1125 61.23 53.28 -77.57
N PHE A 1126 61.25 52.37 -78.56
CA PHE A 1126 61.26 50.90 -78.65
C PHE A 1126 62.15 50.11 -77.67
N GLY A 1127 61.65 48.94 -77.21
CA GLY A 1127 62.42 47.77 -76.74
C GLY A 1127 61.55 46.65 -76.11
N PRO A 1128 61.83 45.34 -76.29
CA PRO A 1128 60.82 44.26 -76.40
C PRO A 1128 60.48 43.49 -75.08
N PRO A 1129 59.55 42.50 -75.08
CA PRO A 1129 58.64 42.21 -73.96
C PRO A 1129 59.20 41.20 -72.95
N LYS A 1130 58.60 41.15 -71.74
CA LYS A 1130 58.63 40.00 -70.81
C LYS A 1130 57.55 40.11 -69.71
N HIS A 1131 56.76 39.06 -69.54
CA HIS A 1131 56.02 38.67 -68.31
C HIS A 1131 56.91 38.78 -67.03
N PRO A 1132 56.41 38.81 -65.76
CA PRO A 1132 55.24 38.07 -65.24
C PRO A 1132 54.44 38.69 -64.05
N ARG A 1133 53.39 37.96 -63.67
CA ARG A 1133 52.79 37.68 -62.33
C ARG A 1133 53.18 38.51 -61.07
N THR A 1134 52.12 38.70 -60.26
CA THR A 1134 52.03 38.68 -58.78
C THR A 1134 52.66 39.83 -57.98
N ILE A 1135 51.79 40.62 -57.33
CA ILE A 1135 52.08 41.51 -56.21
C ILE A 1135 51.61 40.84 -54.92
N PRO A 1136 52.44 40.73 -53.86
CA PRO A 1136 51.97 40.55 -52.50
C PRO A 1136 52.01 41.87 -51.69
N SER A 1137 50.99 42.04 -50.86
CA SER A 1137 50.91 42.69 -49.54
C SER A 1137 51.86 43.87 -49.18
N ASN A 1138 51.27 45.06 -48.98
CA ASN A 1138 51.37 45.93 -47.77
C ASN A 1138 51.24 47.42 -48.11
N VAL A 1139 50.11 48.05 -47.74
CA VAL A 1139 49.86 49.50 -47.90
C VAL A 1139 49.58 50.16 -46.54
N ALA A 1140 50.47 49.97 -45.56
CA ALA A 1140 50.39 50.66 -44.27
C ALA A 1140 51.33 51.88 -44.15
N SER A 1141 52.15 52.20 -45.17
CA SER A 1141 53.18 53.24 -45.07
C SER A 1141 52.91 54.54 -45.83
N SER A 1142 51.86 54.64 -46.64
CA SER A 1142 51.58 55.82 -47.48
C SER A 1142 50.62 56.85 -46.85
N LEU A 1143 49.85 56.45 -45.82
CA LEU A 1143 48.91 57.34 -45.11
C LEU A 1143 49.61 58.27 -44.10
N ARG A 1144 50.81 57.92 -43.64
CA ARG A 1144 51.53 58.67 -42.60
C ARG A 1144 52.25 59.92 -43.13
N THR A 1145 52.55 59.96 -44.42
CA THR A 1145 53.23 61.08 -45.09
C THR A 1145 52.27 62.15 -45.60
N ARG A 1146 50.97 61.86 -45.75
CA ARG A 1146 49.95 62.84 -46.18
C ARG A 1146 49.22 63.56 -45.05
N LEU A 1147 49.41 63.14 -43.79
CA LEU A 1147 48.73 63.71 -42.61
C LEU A 1147 49.50 64.83 -41.88
N GLN A 1148 50.67 65.27 -42.37
CA GLN A 1148 51.53 66.23 -41.65
C GLN A 1148 51.32 67.71 -41.97
N ASN A 1149 50.51 68.08 -42.96
CA ASN A 1149 50.35 69.49 -43.33
C ASN A 1149 48.87 69.92 -43.39
N PHE A 1150 48.21 70.06 -42.24
CA PHE A 1150 47.41 71.24 -41.88
C PHE A 1150 46.82 71.09 -40.45
N HIS A 1151 47.00 72.12 -39.64
CA HIS A 1151 46.66 72.16 -38.20
C HIS A 1151 45.85 73.43 -37.91
N ILE A 1152 44.63 73.29 -37.35
CA ILE A 1152 43.81 74.30 -36.64
C ILE A 1152 42.97 73.51 -35.59
N PRO A 1153 42.66 74.05 -34.38
CA PRO A 1153 42.80 73.32 -33.12
C PRO A 1153 41.53 72.63 -32.59
N SER A 1154 41.80 71.81 -31.56
CA SER A 1154 41.02 70.80 -30.84
C SER A 1154 39.64 71.19 -30.26
N PRO A 1155 38.70 70.22 -30.19
CA PRO A 1155 37.67 70.14 -29.15
C PRO A 1155 38.02 69.06 -28.09
N PRO A 1156 37.51 69.19 -26.85
CA PRO A 1156 37.62 68.14 -25.83
C PRO A 1156 36.35 67.27 -25.73
N LEU A 1157 36.58 65.96 -25.62
CA LEU A 1157 35.93 64.95 -24.77
C LEU A 1157 34.44 64.53 -24.94
N LEU A 1158 34.33 63.19 -25.17
CA LEU A 1158 33.41 62.17 -24.64
C LEU A 1158 31.91 62.21 -25.03
N SER A 1159 31.45 61.28 -25.90
CA SER A 1159 30.88 59.95 -25.58
C SER A 1159 29.39 60.01 -25.17
N THR A 1160 28.43 59.53 -25.96
CA THR A 1160 27.97 58.12 -26.08
C THR A 1160 26.65 58.11 -26.91
N PRO A 1161 25.86 57.03 -27.04
CA PRO A 1161 26.01 55.94 -27.98
C PRO A 1161 24.70 55.74 -28.79
N ASP A 1162 24.49 56.44 -29.91
CA ASP A 1162 23.19 56.34 -30.62
C ASP A 1162 23.29 56.27 -32.16
N ALA A 1163 24.51 56.14 -32.70
CA ALA A 1163 24.71 55.98 -34.15
C ALA A 1163 24.52 54.52 -34.64
N ALA A 1164 24.77 53.52 -33.79
CA ALA A 1164 24.55 52.11 -34.12
C ALA A 1164 23.07 51.71 -34.08
N ALA A 1165 22.26 52.39 -33.25
CA ALA A 1165 20.80 52.22 -33.21
C ALA A 1165 20.10 52.90 -34.40
N LEU A 1166 20.73 53.94 -34.99
CA LEU A 1166 20.21 54.63 -36.17
C LEU A 1166 20.48 53.84 -37.47
N ALA A 1167 21.62 53.16 -37.56
CA ALA A 1167 21.94 52.29 -38.70
C ALA A 1167 21.04 51.04 -38.76
N SER A 1168 20.61 50.50 -37.61
CA SER A 1168 19.72 49.34 -37.55
C SER A 1168 18.24 49.68 -37.80
N ARG A 1169 17.84 50.96 -37.68
CA ARG A 1169 16.48 51.43 -37.99
C ARG A 1169 16.24 51.72 -39.48
N THR A 1170 17.27 52.01 -40.26
CA THR A 1170 17.14 52.24 -41.72
C THR A 1170 16.99 50.95 -42.53
N PHE A 1171 17.44 49.80 -42.02
CA PHE A 1171 17.34 48.51 -42.73
C PHE A 1171 16.03 47.75 -42.50
N ARG A 1172 15.27 48.05 -41.44
CA ARG A 1172 13.89 47.51 -41.26
C ARG A 1172 12.84 48.20 -42.14
N SER A 1173 13.17 49.30 -42.81
CA SER A 1173 12.24 50.10 -43.63
C SER A 1173 12.22 49.73 -45.12
N VAL A 1174 13.14 48.88 -45.60
CA VAL A 1174 13.25 48.58 -47.05
C VAL A 1174 12.87 47.15 -47.41
N ALA A 1175 12.80 46.24 -46.42
CA ALA A 1175 12.18 44.92 -46.60
C ALA A 1175 10.64 44.95 -46.61
N ALA A 1176 10.02 46.14 -46.44
CA ALA A 1176 8.57 46.30 -46.35
C ALA A 1176 7.87 46.63 -47.69
N ASN A 1177 8.59 46.60 -48.82
CA ASN A 1177 8.03 46.92 -50.15
C ASN A 1177 7.83 45.69 -51.05
N PHE A 1178 7.43 44.55 -50.48
CA PHE A 1178 6.66 43.55 -51.23
C PHE A 1178 5.40 43.19 -50.42
N PRO A 1179 4.20 43.21 -51.03
CA PRO A 1179 2.96 42.98 -50.32
C PRO A 1179 2.69 41.48 -50.24
N PHE A 1180 2.73 40.90 -49.04
CA PHE A 1180 1.93 39.70 -48.74
C PHE A 1180 1.00 40.06 -47.59
N SER A 1181 -0.24 40.41 -47.92
CA SER A 1181 -1.28 40.59 -46.92
C SER A 1181 -1.86 39.23 -46.55
N VAL A 1182 -1.67 38.82 -45.28
CA VAL A 1182 -2.64 37.96 -44.60
C VAL A 1182 -3.24 38.80 -43.50
N VAL A 1183 -4.50 39.17 -43.74
CA VAL A 1183 -5.42 39.75 -42.79
C VAL A 1183 -5.44 38.91 -41.52
N HIS A 1184 -5.12 39.50 -40.36
CA HIS A 1184 -5.77 39.13 -39.12
C HIS A 1184 -6.07 40.36 -38.28
N SER A 1185 -7.37 40.48 -38.02
CA SER A 1185 -8.07 41.44 -37.19
C SER A 1185 -7.51 41.51 -35.77
N GLN A 1186 -7.38 42.72 -35.27
CA GLN A 1186 -7.35 43.00 -33.83
C GLN A 1186 -8.66 42.55 -33.16
N PRO A 1187 -8.63 42.41 -31.83
CA PRO A 1187 -9.45 43.32 -31.03
C PRO A 1187 -8.63 44.12 -30.01
N SER A 1188 -8.89 45.43 -30.04
CA SER A 1188 -9.05 46.40 -28.94
C SER A 1188 -8.47 46.05 -27.56
N GLU A 1189 -7.45 46.81 -27.15
CA GLU A 1189 -7.52 47.90 -26.15
C GLU A 1189 -7.74 47.45 -24.70
N ALA A 1190 -6.73 47.67 -23.85
CA ALA A 1190 -6.85 48.58 -22.70
C ALA A 1190 -5.51 48.68 -21.94
N ASP A 1191 -4.97 49.91 -21.95
CA ASP A 1191 -4.26 50.63 -20.89
C ASP A 1191 -3.25 49.97 -19.94
N THR A 1192 -2.00 50.36 -20.18
CA THR A 1192 -1.09 51.06 -19.25
C THR A 1192 -1.18 50.79 -17.74
N ARG A 1193 -0.06 50.31 -17.17
CA ARG A 1193 0.82 51.15 -16.30
C ARG A 1193 2.17 50.49 -15.99
N THR A 1194 3.19 51.33 -16.13
CA THR A 1194 4.64 51.26 -15.84
C THR A 1194 4.96 50.82 -14.39
N PHE A 1195 6.14 50.28 -14.01
CA PHE A 1195 7.50 50.81 -14.14
C PHE A 1195 8.63 49.80 -13.77
N HIS A 1196 9.73 49.88 -14.54
CA HIS A 1196 11.18 49.69 -14.24
C HIS A 1196 11.75 48.52 -13.41
N SER A 1197 12.72 47.82 -14.02
CA SER A 1197 14.01 47.52 -13.37
C SER A 1197 15.18 47.69 -14.35
N GLY A 1198 16.23 48.36 -13.89
CA GLY A 1198 17.47 48.58 -14.63
C GLY A 1198 18.45 47.40 -14.59
N ASP A 1199 19.18 47.29 -15.70
CA ASP A 1199 20.63 47.08 -15.87
C ASP A 1199 21.46 46.32 -14.80
N MET A 1200 22.10 45.21 -15.21
CA MET A 1200 23.58 45.03 -15.20
C MET A 1200 24.01 43.56 -15.43
N GLY A 1201 24.97 43.35 -16.36
CA GLY A 1201 26.02 42.32 -16.23
C GLY A 1201 26.10 41.19 -17.27
N ARG A 1202 26.99 41.36 -18.28
CA ARG A 1202 27.56 40.29 -19.16
C ARG A 1202 28.39 39.24 -18.37
N PRO A 1203 28.70 38.09 -18.98
CA PRO A 1203 30.05 37.94 -19.55
C PRO A 1203 30.09 37.31 -20.96
N ASP A 1204 31.26 37.47 -21.58
CA ASP A 1204 31.65 37.18 -22.97
C ASP A 1204 31.54 35.70 -23.38
N GLY A 1205 31.26 35.47 -24.67
CA GLY A 1205 31.21 34.15 -25.31
C GLY A 1205 31.52 34.24 -26.80
N GLU A 1206 32.76 34.58 -27.16
CA GLU A 1206 33.21 34.71 -28.55
C GLU A 1206 33.91 33.46 -29.11
N ASP A 1207 34.05 32.37 -28.33
CA ASP A 1207 34.88 31.22 -28.72
C ASP A 1207 34.15 30.01 -29.33
N VAL A 1208 32.81 30.00 -29.40
CA VAL A 1208 32.06 28.81 -29.86
C VAL A 1208 31.80 28.81 -31.37
N SER A 1209 31.74 29.99 -32.02
CA SER A 1209 31.43 30.12 -33.44
C SER A 1209 32.57 29.66 -34.36
N THR A 1210 33.82 29.81 -33.92
CA THR A 1210 35.03 29.47 -34.70
C THR A 1210 35.32 27.97 -34.74
N GLN A 1211 34.84 27.22 -33.75
CA GLN A 1211 35.00 25.77 -33.68
C GLN A 1211 33.97 25.02 -34.54
N ALA A 1212 32.77 25.60 -34.71
CA ALA A 1212 31.73 25.07 -35.60
C ALA A 1212 32.13 25.14 -37.08
N THR A 1213 32.81 26.21 -37.51
CA THR A 1213 33.20 26.42 -38.92
C THR A 1213 34.23 25.40 -39.42
N ARG A 1214 35.07 24.84 -38.53
CA ARG A 1214 36.07 23.81 -38.90
C ARG A 1214 35.47 22.41 -39.09
N VAL A 1215 34.26 22.15 -38.58
CA VAL A 1215 33.57 20.87 -38.78
C VAL A 1215 32.85 20.84 -40.14
N PHE A 1216 32.36 22.00 -40.61
CA PHE A 1216 31.70 22.13 -41.92
C PHE A 1216 32.60 21.87 -43.13
N SER A 1217 33.88 22.24 -43.08
CA SER A 1217 34.81 22.01 -44.20
C SER A 1217 35.14 20.53 -44.45
N LYS A 1218 34.73 19.60 -43.57
CA LYS A 1218 34.86 18.15 -43.77
C LYS A 1218 33.58 17.48 -44.28
N GLY A 1219 32.41 18.12 -44.15
CA GLY A 1219 31.11 17.53 -44.49
C GLY A 1219 30.72 17.64 -45.98
N ILE A 1220 31.41 18.46 -46.76
CA ILE A 1220 31.08 18.75 -48.17
C ILE A 1220 31.64 17.68 -49.13
N GLY A 1221 32.46 16.74 -48.65
CA GLY A 1221 33.04 15.67 -49.47
C GLY A 1221 32.09 14.54 -49.88
N TRP A 1222 30.87 14.48 -49.33
CA TRP A 1222 29.89 13.43 -49.66
C TRP A 1222 29.00 13.75 -50.87
N LEU A 1223 29.06 14.98 -51.39
CA LEU A 1223 28.19 15.45 -52.48
C LEU A 1223 28.74 15.18 -53.90
N ILE A 1224 29.91 14.54 -54.02
CA ILE A 1224 30.52 14.16 -55.29
C ILE A 1224 30.73 12.65 -55.29
N GLY A 1225 29.75 11.91 -55.81
CA GLY A 1225 29.90 10.49 -56.10
C GLY A 1225 30.95 10.28 -57.18
N ALA A 1226 31.96 9.47 -56.87
CA ALA A 1226 32.86 8.88 -57.85
C ALA A 1226 32.19 7.60 -58.40
N ASP A 1227 31.73 7.66 -59.64
CA ASP A 1227 31.68 6.51 -60.52
C ASP A 1227 33.10 6.25 -61.01
N GLU A 1228 33.69 5.11 -60.66
CA GLU A 1228 34.68 4.39 -61.48
C GLU A 1228 34.78 2.94 -60.96
N GLY A 1229 34.80 1.99 -61.89
CA GLY A 1229 34.31 0.63 -61.67
C GLY A 1229 35.28 -0.37 -61.05
N MET A 1230 34.67 -1.34 -60.34
CA MET A 1230 34.84 -2.79 -60.53
C MET A 1230 33.69 -3.51 -59.83
#